data_AF-A0AAZ3R9H5-F1
#
_entry.id   AF-A0AAZ3R9H5-F1
#
_cell.length_a   1.000
_cell.length_b   1.000
_cell.length_c   1.000
_cell.angle_alpha   90.00
_cell.angle_beta   90.00
_cell.angle_gamma   90.00
#
_symmetry.space_group_name_H-M   'P 1'
#
loop_
_entity.id
_entity.type
_entity.pdbx_description
1 polymer ?
#
loop_
_entity_poly.entity_id
_entity_poly.type
_entity_poly.pdbx_seq_one_letter_code
_entity_poly.pdbx_strand_id
1 'polypeptide(L)'
;MYPTAHQRLCVTILIRSAVSHELSLSLSVFLSLFSLSLSLCFSLSHSVCLTLTLTLSVFLSLTLTLSLCVFLSLSLSLCVFLSLSLSLCVFLSLSLSLCSPACHPRHKAAVVKMDEASLTVNNELDAEMVVSWLSDHCYQCVYQPLGVVPAGPGPGLPSSVDFTVGTQHGITLQLNSSLELCTVHYHFWEHGNYSLWVKNLNDSSVVNCSMITDTETVNSYLREYIHSLTHSLTHSLTLTHSLTHSLTHSLTHSLTHSLTHSLTYLLMFIRRLRSLDTFRGLSLVIMVFVNYGGGRYWFFRHESWNGLTVADLVFPWFVFIMGTSISLSVSSALRCGLSRFSLFTKAVWRSVQLFLIGLLIINPNYCQGPLSWDSLRIPGVLQRLAFSYLVVVSLDLCFLLYWPAWLCVVVLETVWLCLTFLLPVPDCPSGYLGPGGIGDMGQYPNCTGGAAGYVDRWLLGENHIYQTPSSRVIYKSHLPFDPEGVLGSINSVLMAFLGLQAGKILLHYKDQHSSIMARFLIWSLVLGIISAVLTKCSLNEGFIPINKNLWSLSYVTTLACFALLLLVLIYYTVDVKRWWSGAPFYYPGMNSILVYVGHEVLEEYFPFRWRMADSQSHAEHLTQNLLATSCWVLISFLLHRKNIFWKI
;
A
#
# COMPACT_ATOMS: atom_id res chain seq x y z
N MET A 1 81.61 48.00 16.04
CA MET A 1 81.63 47.02 14.94
C MET A 1 80.35 46.21 15.06
N TYR A 2 79.47 46.31 14.06
CA TYR A 2 78.15 45.67 13.91
C TYR A 2 78.22 44.12 13.99
N PRO A 3 77.12 43.34 14.15
CA PRO A 3 75.69 43.61 13.83
C PRO A 3 74.64 43.31 14.95
N THR A 4 73.58 44.11 15.17
CA THR A 4 72.17 44.06 14.66
C THR A 4 71.42 42.73 14.89
N ALA A 5 70.49 42.63 15.86
CA ALA A 5 69.04 42.99 15.86
C ALA A 5 68.17 41.71 15.64
N HIS A 6 67.06 41.37 16.30
CA HIS A 6 66.00 42.09 17.02
C HIS A 6 65.35 41.23 18.15
N GLN A 7 64.51 41.92 18.92
CA GLN A 7 63.64 41.58 20.06
C GLN A 7 62.84 40.27 20.09
N ARG A 8 62.54 39.86 21.34
CA ARG A 8 61.51 38.91 21.78
C ARG A 8 60.08 39.39 21.48
N LEU A 9 59.18 38.45 21.17
CA LEU A 9 57.82 38.45 21.70
C LEU A 9 57.44 37.01 22.04
N CYS A 10 56.84 36.82 23.22
CA CYS A 10 56.52 35.54 23.86
C CYS A 10 55.00 35.43 23.96
N VAL A 11 54.38 34.30 23.58
CA VAL A 11 53.12 33.85 24.17
C VAL A 11 53.11 32.32 24.28
N THR A 12 52.76 31.88 25.48
CA THR A 12 52.81 30.53 26.07
C THR A 12 51.75 29.58 25.50
N ILE A 13 52.13 28.35 25.16
CA ILE A 13 51.22 27.22 24.94
C ILE A 13 51.28 26.30 26.17
N LEU A 14 50.14 26.04 26.79
CA LEU A 14 50.03 25.08 27.90
C LEU A 14 49.76 23.68 27.33
N ILE A 15 50.72 22.76 27.49
CA ILE A 15 50.53 21.32 27.25
C ILE A 15 50.45 20.64 28.61
N ARG A 16 49.46 19.75 28.78
CA ARG A 16 49.51 18.71 29.81
C ARG A 16 49.39 17.34 29.15
N SER A 17 50.40 16.51 29.38
CA SER A 17 50.51 15.13 28.94
C SER A 17 50.08 14.17 30.05
N ALA A 18 49.69 12.95 29.66
CA ALA A 18 50.03 11.72 30.37
C ALA A 18 49.88 10.51 29.42
N VAL A 19 50.96 9.74 29.27
CA VAL A 19 51.06 8.43 28.59
C VAL A 19 51.80 7.49 29.56
N SER A 20 51.45 6.21 29.59
CA SER A 20 52.35 5.14 30.04
C SER A 20 52.04 3.79 29.34
N HIS A 21 53.09 3.13 28.86
CA HIS A 21 53.17 1.84 28.14
C HIS A 21 53.30 0.63 29.09
N GLU A 22 53.07 -0.61 28.59
CA GLU A 22 53.97 -1.80 28.69
C GLU A 22 53.51 -2.95 27.75
N LEU A 23 54.45 -3.80 27.29
CA LEU A 23 54.27 -4.95 26.38
C LEU A 23 54.84 -6.23 27.02
N SER A 24 54.10 -7.34 27.03
CA SER A 24 54.57 -8.63 27.58
C SER A 24 54.26 -9.82 26.65
N LEU A 25 55.23 -10.73 26.48
CA LEU A 25 55.26 -11.82 25.49
C LEU A 25 55.57 -13.16 26.19
N SER A 26 54.78 -14.20 25.97
CA SER A 26 55.03 -15.54 26.52
C SER A 26 54.66 -16.66 25.53
N LEU A 27 55.56 -17.62 25.33
CA LEU A 27 55.50 -18.73 24.38
C LEU A 27 55.49 -20.08 25.11
N SER A 28 54.58 -20.99 24.75
CA SER A 28 54.59 -22.38 25.26
C SER A 28 54.29 -23.39 24.14
N VAL A 29 55.10 -24.46 24.06
CA VAL A 29 55.12 -25.50 23.01
C VAL A 29 54.99 -26.90 23.64
N PHE A 30 54.13 -27.79 23.13
CA PHE A 30 54.00 -29.16 23.66
C PHE A 30 53.87 -30.24 22.56
N LEU A 31 54.81 -31.22 22.50
CA LEU A 31 54.95 -32.23 21.43
C LEU A 31 54.72 -33.70 21.83
N SER A 32 53.65 -34.33 21.28
CA SER A 32 53.54 -35.80 21.23
C SER A 32 52.69 -36.29 20.03
N LEU A 33 52.96 -37.53 19.58
CA LEU A 33 52.59 -38.14 18.29
C LEU A 33 51.08 -38.30 17.97
N PHE A 34 50.20 -37.84 18.86
CA PHE A 34 48.84 -37.43 18.55
C PHE A 34 48.58 -36.15 19.37
N SER A 35 48.53 -35.01 18.68
CA SER A 35 48.35 -33.60 19.16
C SER A 35 49.61 -32.80 19.59
N LEU A 36 49.82 -31.69 18.87
CA LEU A 36 50.61 -30.51 19.24
C LEU A 36 49.72 -29.29 19.34
N SER A 37 49.85 -28.49 20.39
CA SER A 37 49.29 -27.14 20.44
C SER A 37 50.42 -26.13 20.63
N LEU A 38 50.38 -25.05 19.84
CA LEU A 38 51.19 -23.85 19.99
C LEU A 38 50.24 -22.66 20.04
N SER A 39 50.18 -21.97 21.17
CA SER A 39 49.45 -20.71 21.31
C SER A 39 50.46 -19.56 21.32
N LEU A 40 50.25 -18.61 20.41
CA LEU A 40 50.98 -17.34 20.35
C LEU A 40 49.93 -16.22 20.34
N CYS A 41 49.81 -15.51 21.46
CA CYS A 41 48.98 -14.32 21.59
C CYS A 41 49.85 -13.08 21.34
N PHE A 42 49.43 -12.23 20.40
CA PHE A 42 49.94 -10.87 20.23
C PHE A 42 48.79 -9.88 20.33
N SER A 43 48.87 -8.98 21.31
CA SER A 43 48.03 -7.79 21.38
C SER A 43 48.93 -6.55 21.30
N LEU A 44 48.84 -5.81 20.20
CA LEU A 44 49.43 -4.47 20.08
C LEU A 44 48.38 -3.53 19.51
N SER A 45 47.76 -2.73 20.38
CA SER A 45 46.93 -1.60 19.99
C SER A 45 47.74 -0.32 20.12
N HIS A 46 47.87 0.49 19.06
CA HIS A 46 48.02 1.95 19.17
C HIS A 46 47.54 2.65 17.90
N SER A 47 46.70 3.66 18.11
CA SER A 47 46.14 4.56 17.10
C SER A 47 47.00 5.83 16.98
N VAL A 48 47.34 6.24 15.76
CA VAL A 48 47.87 7.60 15.47
C VAL A 48 46.98 8.23 14.39
N CYS A 49 46.38 9.37 14.74
CA CYS A 49 45.65 10.25 13.82
C CYS A 49 46.65 11.09 13.02
N LEU A 50 46.52 11.08 11.68
CA LEU A 50 47.20 12.02 10.78
C LEU A 50 46.12 12.72 9.94
N THR A 51 45.90 14.01 10.21
CA THR A 51 45.09 14.90 9.38
C THR A 51 45.97 15.46 8.25
N LEU A 52 45.60 15.20 7.00
CA LEU A 52 46.24 15.80 5.82
C LEU A 52 45.15 16.42 4.95
N THR A 53 45.10 17.74 4.92
CA THR A 53 44.21 18.54 4.07
C THR A 53 44.91 18.82 2.75
N LEU A 54 44.32 18.39 1.63
CA LEU A 54 44.80 18.71 0.28
C LEU A 54 43.60 19.08 -0.59
N THR A 55 43.52 20.35 -0.97
CA THR A 55 42.54 20.88 -1.92
C THR A 55 43.15 20.89 -3.32
N LEU A 56 42.55 20.16 -4.27
CA LEU A 56 42.89 20.29 -5.68
C LEU A 56 41.61 20.19 -6.53
N SER A 57 41.31 21.24 -7.28
CA SER A 57 40.23 21.33 -8.25
C SER A 57 40.79 21.13 -9.66
N VAL A 58 40.51 19.99 -10.31
CA VAL A 58 40.80 19.76 -11.73
C VAL A 58 39.61 19.04 -12.36
N PHE A 59 38.94 19.72 -13.30
CA PHE A 59 37.98 19.13 -14.23
C PHE A 59 38.76 18.34 -15.28
N LEU A 60 38.55 17.01 -15.38
CA LEU A 60 39.01 16.23 -16.52
C LEU A 60 38.08 15.02 -16.73
N SER A 61 37.42 15.00 -17.89
CA SER A 61 36.62 13.88 -18.40
C SER A 61 37.52 12.71 -18.79
N LEU A 62 37.35 11.53 -18.20
CA LEU A 62 37.98 10.28 -18.66
C LEU A 62 37.07 9.09 -18.37
N THR A 63 36.56 8.50 -19.45
CA THR A 63 35.92 7.18 -19.49
C THR A 63 36.96 6.09 -19.25
N LEU A 64 36.74 5.18 -18.30
CA LEU A 64 37.56 3.98 -18.16
C LEU A 64 36.70 2.80 -17.70
N THR A 65 36.48 1.87 -18.63
CA THR A 65 35.87 0.55 -18.41
C THR A 65 36.92 -0.39 -17.84
N LEU A 66 36.66 -1.05 -16.70
CA LEU A 66 37.46 -2.19 -16.26
C LEU A 66 36.57 -3.33 -15.75
N SER A 67 36.56 -4.41 -16.52
CA SER A 67 36.04 -5.73 -16.17
C SER A 67 37.10 -6.52 -15.40
N LEU A 68 36.77 -7.12 -14.26
CA LEU A 68 37.58 -8.17 -13.67
C LEU A 68 36.71 -9.28 -13.08
N CYS A 69 36.74 -10.43 -13.75
CA CYS A 69 36.21 -11.72 -13.30
C CYS A 69 37.27 -12.43 -12.46
N VAL A 70 36.93 -12.96 -11.28
CA VAL A 70 37.69 -14.07 -10.67
C VAL A 70 36.74 -15.03 -9.93
N PHE A 71 36.79 -16.29 -10.37
CA PHE A 71 36.14 -17.47 -9.79
C PHE A 71 36.75 -17.84 -8.42
N LEU A 72 35.94 -18.39 -7.50
CA LEU A 72 36.43 -19.10 -6.32
C LEU A 72 35.63 -20.40 -6.13
N SER A 73 36.29 -21.56 -6.20
CA SER A 73 35.67 -22.87 -6.03
C SER A 73 36.42 -23.73 -4.98
N LEU A 74 35.65 -24.14 -3.95
CA LEU A 74 35.78 -25.25 -2.96
C LEU A 74 37.07 -25.37 -2.09
N SER A 75 37.06 -25.76 -0.80
CA SER A 75 36.23 -26.75 -0.07
C SER A 75 36.16 -26.55 1.49
N LEU A 76 35.17 -27.20 2.14
CA LEU A 76 34.81 -27.34 3.59
C LEU A 76 35.97 -27.47 4.63
N SER A 77 35.88 -27.21 5.96
CA SER A 77 34.78 -26.92 6.92
C SER A 77 35.33 -26.44 8.30
N LEU A 78 34.41 -25.86 9.11
CA LEU A 78 34.36 -25.64 10.58
C LEU A 78 34.62 -24.23 11.15
N CYS A 79 33.63 -23.78 11.92
CA CYS A 79 33.27 -22.40 12.25
C CYS A 79 34.06 -21.75 13.39
N VAL A 80 34.43 -20.47 13.23
CA VAL A 80 34.59 -19.50 14.34
C VAL A 80 34.09 -18.13 13.87
N PHE A 81 33.06 -17.59 14.55
CA PHE A 81 32.53 -16.25 14.29
C PHE A 81 33.51 -15.19 14.80
N LEU A 82 34.10 -14.42 13.88
CA LEU A 82 34.81 -13.18 14.17
C LEU A 82 34.04 -12.04 13.50
N SER A 83 33.40 -11.19 14.30
CA SER A 83 32.71 -9.98 13.82
C SER A 83 33.73 -8.88 13.55
N LEU A 84 34.14 -8.73 12.29
CA LEU A 84 34.88 -7.55 11.82
C LEU A 84 33.87 -6.51 11.34
N SER A 85 33.67 -5.42 12.08
CA SER A 85 32.84 -4.29 11.66
C SER A 85 33.71 -3.22 11.00
N LEU A 86 33.85 -3.28 9.68
CA LEU A 86 34.38 -2.18 8.89
C LEU A 86 33.23 -1.18 8.65
N SER A 87 33.21 -0.06 9.37
CA SER A 87 32.27 1.03 9.10
C SER A 87 32.89 2.02 8.12
N LEU A 88 32.60 1.84 6.83
CA LEU A 88 32.90 2.83 5.80
C LEU A 88 31.76 3.87 5.80
N CYS A 89 31.93 4.97 6.54
CA CYS A 89 31.00 6.10 6.50
C CYS A 89 31.25 6.92 5.23
N VAL A 90 30.52 6.61 4.15
CA VAL A 90 30.46 7.48 2.96
C VAL A 90 29.41 8.55 3.22
N PHE A 91 29.84 9.76 3.59
CA PHE A 91 28.97 10.94 3.53
C PHE A 91 28.89 11.39 2.07
N LEU A 92 27.77 11.12 1.41
CA LEU A 92 27.44 11.70 0.11
C LEU A 92 26.70 13.02 0.35
N SER A 93 27.44 14.13 0.47
CA SER A 93 26.85 15.47 0.38
C SER A 93 26.65 15.80 -1.10
N LEU A 94 25.48 15.47 -1.64
CA LEU A 94 25.12 15.84 -3.01
C LEU A 94 24.59 17.27 -3.02
N SER A 95 25.44 18.25 -3.36
CA SER A 95 24.99 19.58 -3.78
C SER A 95 24.51 19.50 -5.22
N LEU A 96 23.20 19.35 -5.42
CA LEU A 96 22.57 19.46 -6.74
C LEU A 96 22.76 20.89 -7.28
N SER A 97 23.67 21.05 -8.24
CA SER A 97 23.62 22.16 -9.18
C SER A 97 22.81 21.70 -10.39
N LEU A 98 21.56 22.16 -10.47
CA LEU A 98 20.73 22.02 -11.66
C LEU A 98 21.37 22.83 -12.79
N CYS A 99 22.03 22.15 -13.72
CA CYS A 99 22.46 22.75 -14.97
C CYS A 99 21.21 22.91 -15.85
N SER A 100 20.68 24.13 -15.91
CA SER A 100 19.58 24.48 -16.81
C SER A 100 20.07 24.30 -18.26
N PRO A 101 19.43 23.45 -19.10
CA PRO A 101 19.67 23.54 -20.53
C PRO A 101 19.16 24.90 -21.00
N ALA A 102 19.97 25.56 -21.84
CA ALA A 102 19.71 26.88 -22.37
C ALA A 102 18.30 26.99 -22.97
N CYS A 103 17.57 28.02 -22.55
CA CYS A 103 16.30 28.42 -23.15
C CYS A 103 16.49 28.72 -24.64
N HIS A 104 15.93 27.85 -25.50
CA HIS A 104 15.50 28.26 -26.81
C HIS A 104 14.02 28.64 -26.74
N PRO A 105 13.61 29.79 -27.30
CA PRO A 105 12.22 30.22 -27.27
C PRO A 105 11.45 29.38 -28.29
N ARG A 106 10.81 28.31 -27.83
CA ARG A 106 9.73 27.66 -28.58
C ARG A 106 8.42 27.91 -27.86
N HIS A 107 7.39 28.09 -28.68
CA HIS A 107 6.02 28.43 -28.33
C HIS A 107 5.57 27.82 -26.99
N LYS A 108 4.80 28.60 -26.21
CA LYS A 108 4.20 28.20 -24.93
C LYS A 108 3.41 26.89 -25.10
N ALA A 109 4.08 25.75 -24.93
CA ALA A 109 3.41 24.47 -24.72
C ALA A 109 2.73 24.54 -23.36
N ALA A 110 1.48 24.08 -23.28
CA ALA A 110 0.77 23.95 -22.02
C ALA A 110 1.63 23.13 -21.04
N VAL A 111 1.77 23.60 -19.79
CA VAL A 111 2.47 22.84 -18.76
C VAL A 111 1.60 21.63 -18.42
N VAL A 112 1.97 20.48 -18.98
CA VAL A 112 1.32 19.19 -18.78
C VAL A 112 1.50 18.75 -17.32
N LYS A 113 0.45 18.23 -16.68
CA LYS A 113 0.53 17.76 -15.29
C LYS A 113 1.03 16.31 -15.21
N MET A 114 1.28 15.83 -13.99
CA MET A 114 1.51 14.41 -13.71
C MET A 114 0.34 13.58 -14.25
N ASP A 115 0.63 12.39 -14.80
CA ASP A 115 -0.36 11.53 -15.48
C ASP A 115 -1.00 12.12 -16.77
N GLU A 116 -0.42 13.18 -17.37
CA GLU A 116 -0.91 13.78 -18.61
C GLU A 116 0.15 13.76 -19.73
N ALA A 117 -0.34 13.84 -20.98
CA ALA A 117 0.45 14.00 -22.20
C ALA A 117 -0.19 15.05 -23.12
N SER A 118 0.62 15.63 -24.00
CA SER A 118 0.17 16.58 -25.02
C SER A 118 -0.12 15.86 -26.33
N LEU A 119 -1.31 16.10 -26.91
CA LEU A 119 -1.75 15.54 -28.18
C LEU A 119 -2.12 16.68 -29.13
N THR A 120 -1.31 16.88 -30.15
CA THR A 120 -1.60 17.80 -31.27
C THR A 120 -2.37 17.04 -32.35
N VAL A 121 -3.54 17.52 -32.75
CA VAL A 121 -4.31 16.89 -33.82
C VAL A 121 -4.32 17.80 -35.04
N ASN A 122 -3.79 17.27 -36.16
CA ASN A 122 -3.62 17.96 -37.43
C ASN A 122 -4.65 17.45 -38.45
N ASN A 123 -5.57 18.34 -38.85
CA ASN A 123 -6.60 18.09 -39.84
C ASN A 123 -6.24 18.69 -41.20
N GLU A 124 -6.00 17.85 -42.21
CA GLU A 124 -5.82 18.29 -43.61
C GLU A 124 -7.10 18.17 -44.44
N LEU A 125 -8.24 17.81 -43.83
CA LEU A 125 -9.52 17.68 -44.53
C LEU A 125 -10.22 19.04 -44.70
N ASP A 126 -11.05 19.14 -45.75
CA ASP A 126 -11.86 20.32 -46.06
C ASP A 126 -13.10 20.48 -45.15
N ALA A 127 -13.29 19.57 -44.19
CA ALA A 127 -14.40 19.57 -43.25
C ALA A 127 -13.91 19.63 -41.80
N GLU A 128 -14.73 20.23 -40.93
CA GLU A 128 -14.50 20.18 -39.48
C GLU A 128 -14.63 18.74 -38.96
N MET A 129 -13.85 18.42 -37.93
CA MET A 129 -13.87 17.10 -37.31
C MET A 129 -13.95 17.20 -35.78
N VAL A 130 -14.73 16.33 -35.19
CA VAL A 130 -14.86 16.15 -33.75
C VAL A 130 -13.98 14.98 -33.32
N VAL A 131 -13.09 15.25 -32.38
CA VAL A 131 -12.26 14.23 -31.74
C VAL A 131 -12.96 13.81 -30.47
N SER A 132 -13.28 12.53 -30.36
CA SER A 132 -13.82 11.91 -29.15
C SER A 132 -12.86 10.86 -28.62
N TRP A 133 -12.96 10.55 -27.33
CA TRP A 133 -12.06 9.60 -26.67
C TRP A 133 -12.82 8.66 -25.74
N LEU A 134 -12.23 7.49 -25.51
CA LEU A 134 -12.70 6.45 -24.62
C LEU A 134 -11.51 5.79 -23.92
N SER A 135 -11.56 5.64 -22.60
CA SER A 135 -10.53 4.91 -21.85
C SER A 135 -10.79 3.41 -21.89
N ASP A 136 -9.72 2.61 -22.01
CA ASP A 136 -9.79 1.14 -21.95
C ASP A 136 -10.36 0.61 -20.62
N HIS A 137 -10.25 1.38 -19.53
CA HIS A 137 -10.83 1.04 -18.23
C HIS A 137 -12.33 1.36 -18.10
N CYS A 138 -12.92 2.06 -19.07
CA CYS A 138 -14.35 2.38 -19.09
C CYS A 138 -15.11 1.31 -19.86
N TYR A 139 -15.68 0.33 -19.16
CA TYR A 139 -16.38 -0.78 -19.79
C TYR A 139 -17.70 -0.33 -20.42
N GLN A 140 -17.84 -0.57 -21.73
CA GLN A 140 -19.02 -0.20 -22.53
C GLN A 140 -19.46 1.27 -22.34
N CYS A 141 -18.51 2.20 -22.26
CA CYS A 141 -18.86 3.60 -22.09
C CYS A 141 -19.11 4.33 -23.41
N VAL A 142 -19.93 5.38 -23.35
CA VAL A 142 -20.13 6.31 -24.46
C VAL A 142 -18.87 7.17 -24.66
N TYR A 143 -18.42 7.29 -25.91
CA TYR A 143 -17.33 8.19 -26.29
C TYR A 143 -17.57 9.62 -25.79
N GLN A 144 -16.52 10.23 -25.24
CA GLN A 144 -16.58 11.58 -24.70
C GLN A 144 -15.92 12.56 -25.67
N PRO A 145 -16.53 13.72 -25.97
CA PRO A 145 -15.91 14.70 -26.84
C PRO A 145 -14.65 15.28 -26.18
N LEU A 146 -13.53 15.26 -26.90
CA LEU A 146 -12.28 15.91 -26.53
C LEU A 146 -12.25 17.36 -27.04
N GLY A 147 -12.74 17.57 -28.27
CA GLY A 147 -12.93 18.90 -28.86
C GLY A 147 -13.12 18.85 -30.38
N VAL A 148 -13.19 20.03 -30.99
CA VAL A 148 -13.40 20.20 -32.43
C VAL A 148 -12.14 20.76 -33.08
N VAL A 149 -11.73 20.17 -34.19
CA VAL A 149 -10.59 20.63 -35.01
C VAL A 149 -11.14 21.24 -36.31
N PRO A 150 -10.80 22.50 -36.63
CA PRO A 150 -11.29 23.16 -37.84
C PRO A 150 -10.81 22.46 -39.12
N ALA A 151 -11.50 22.71 -40.23
CA ALA A 151 -11.05 22.32 -41.56
C ALA A 151 -9.69 22.97 -41.91
N GLY A 152 -8.89 22.28 -42.73
CA GLY A 152 -7.67 22.85 -43.29
C GLY A 152 -7.98 24.07 -44.18
N PRO A 153 -7.21 25.17 -44.10
CA PRO A 153 -7.45 26.37 -44.90
C PRO A 153 -7.13 26.19 -46.40
N GLY A 154 -6.56 25.06 -46.80
CA GLY A 154 -6.34 24.68 -48.20
C GLY A 154 -5.54 23.38 -48.35
N PRO A 155 -5.37 22.87 -49.58
CA PRO A 155 -4.67 21.62 -49.85
C PRO A 155 -3.22 21.68 -49.34
N GLY A 156 -2.85 20.76 -48.45
CA GLY A 156 -1.49 20.69 -47.87
C GLY A 156 -1.21 21.65 -46.71
N LEU A 157 -2.20 22.44 -46.25
CA LEU A 157 -2.11 23.21 -45.01
C LEU A 157 -3.02 22.59 -43.94
N PRO A 158 -2.46 21.94 -42.90
CA PRO A 158 -3.26 21.40 -41.80
C PRO A 158 -3.73 22.51 -40.86
N SER A 159 -4.93 22.32 -40.30
CA SER A 159 -5.38 23.01 -39.09
C SER A 159 -5.03 22.16 -37.87
N SER A 160 -4.38 22.74 -36.86
CA SER A 160 -3.87 22.02 -35.68
C SER A 160 -4.51 22.52 -34.39
N VAL A 161 -4.94 21.61 -33.52
CA VAL A 161 -5.41 21.92 -32.16
C VAL A 161 -4.72 21.02 -31.15
N ASP A 162 -4.28 21.61 -30.04
CA ASP A 162 -3.61 20.90 -28.94
C ASP A 162 -4.64 20.46 -27.89
N PHE A 163 -4.56 19.19 -27.49
CA PHE A 163 -5.35 18.58 -26.44
C PHE A 163 -4.44 17.99 -25.36
N THR A 164 -4.97 17.91 -24.14
CA THR A 164 -4.33 17.18 -23.03
C THR A 164 -5.04 15.84 -22.85
N VAL A 165 -4.28 14.74 -22.85
CA VAL A 165 -4.81 13.38 -22.67
C VAL A 165 -4.18 12.71 -21.45
N GLY A 166 -4.95 11.86 -20.77
CA GLY A 166 -4.44 11.10 -19.63
C GLY A 166 -3.53 9.95 -20.05
N THR A 167 -2.54 9.61 -19.22
CA THR A 167 -1.55 8.57 -19.50
C THR A 167 -1.69 7.33 -18.62
N GLN A 168 -2.65 7.33 -17.69
CA GLN A 168 -2.84 6.21 -16.74
C GLN A 168 -3.28 4.92 -17.44
N HIS A 169 -4.02 5.03 -18.53
CA HIS A 169 -4.58 3.89 -19.25
C HIS A 169 -4.54 4.14 -20.75
N GLY A 170 -4.65 3.07 -21.55
CA GLY A 170 -4.85 3.18 -22.99
C GLY A 170 -6.12 3.96 -23.33
N ILE A 171 -6.06 4.75 -24.40
CA ILE A 171 -7.17 5.56 -24.89
C ILE A 171 -7.44 5.19 -26.35
N THR A 172 -8.71 5.01 -26.67
CA THR A 172 -9.21 4.93 -28.04
C THR A 172 -9.75 6.29 -28.45
N LEU A 173 -9.17 6.87 -29.50
CA LEU A 173 -9.63 8.12 -30.13
C LEU A 173 -10.53 7.78 -31.31
N GLN A 174 -11.72 8.39 -31.36
CA GLN A 174 -12.64 8.30 -32.48
C GLN A 174 -12.77 9.67 -33.14
N LEU A 175 -12.49 9.75 -34.43
CA LEU A 175 -12.55 10.98 -35.21
C LEU A 175 -13.76 10.93 -36.14
N ASN A 176 -14.69 11.85 -35.91
CA ASN A 176 -15.95 11.91 -36.65
C ASN A 176 -16.08 13.26 -37.33
N SER A 177 -16.59 13.27 -38.56
CA SER A 177 -17.13 14.48 -39.19
C SER A 177 -18.61 14.23 -39.46
N SER A 178 -19.03 14.06 -40.71
CA SER A 178 -20.38 13.59 -41.09
C SER A 178 -20.52 12.05 -41.08
N LEU A 179 -19.41 11.32 -41.17
CA LEU A 179 -19.29 9.87 -40.99
C LEU A 179 -18.08 9.59 -40.08
N GLU A 180 -17.99 8.36 -39.57
CA GLU A 180 -16.81 7.89 -38.83
C GLU A 180 -15.60 7.85 -39.77
N LEU A 181 -14.55 8.63 -39.46
CA LEU A 181 -13.37 8.77 -40.31
C LEU A 181 -12.33 7.71 -39.94
N CYS A 182 -11.96 7.65 -38.65
CA CYS A 182 -10.98 6.70 -38.15
C CYS A 182 -11.08 6.53 -36.64
N THR A 183 -10.66 5.35 -36.19
CA THR A 183 -10.54 4.99 -34.77
C THR A 183 -9.10 4.56 -34.51
N VAL A 184 -8.44 5.22 -33.56
CA VAL A 184 -7.02 5.02 -33.23
C VAL A 184 -6.91 4.62 -31.76
N HIS A 185 -6.40 3.41 -31.51
CA HIS A 185 -6.04 2.96 -30.17
C HIS A 185 -4.58 3.32 -29.89
N TYR A 186 -4.32 4.02 -28.79
CA TYR A 186 -2.97 4.41 -28.42
C TYR A 186 -2.78 4.50 -26.90
N HIS A 187 -1.59 4.12 -26.44
CA HIS A 187 -1.19 4.26 -25.04
C HIS A 187 -0.21 5.42 -24.88
N PHE A 188 -0.69 6.51 -24.30
CA PHE A 188 0.12 7.71 -24.03
C PHE A 188 1.01 7.50 -22.80
N TRP A 189 2.22 8.06 -22.84
CA TRP A 189 3.16 8.05 -21.74
C TRP A 189 3.36 9.47 -21.21
N GLU A 190 3.68 9.57 -19.91
CA GLU A 190 3.80 10.84 -19.20
C GLU A 190 4.76 11.82 -19.87
N HIS A 191 4.34 13.08 -19.92
CA HIS A 191 5.10 14.19 -20.53
C HIS A 191 5.45 13.96 -22.00
N GLY A 192 4.84 12.98 -22.67
CA GLY A 192 4.99 12.77 -24.09
C GLY A 192 4.28 13.85 -24.89
N ASN A 193 4.86 14.20 -26.04
CA ASN A 193 4.22 15.04 -27.05
C ASN A 193 3.96 14.20 -28.30
N TYR A 194 2.71 14.19 -28.74
CA TYR A 194 2.20 13.33 -29.79
C TYR A 194 1.47 14.15 -30.84
N SER A 195 1.63 13.80 -32.12
CA SER A 195 0.95 14.44 -33.25
C SER A 195 0.13 13.44 -34.04
N LEU A 196 -1.19 13.64 -34.10
CA LEU A 196 -2.12 12.83 -34.89
C LEU A 196 -2.39 13.53 -36.22
N TRP A 197 -2.03 12.88 -37.32
CA TRP A 197 -2.21 13.42 -38.66
C TRP A 197 -3.36 12.72 -39.36
N VAL A 198 -4.33 13.52 -39.82
CA VAL A 198 -5.50 13.07 -40.57
C VAL A 198 -5.38 13.58 -42.00
N LYS A 199 -5.22 12.66 -42.96
CA LYS A 199 -4.94 12.98 -44.37
C LYS A 199 -5.86 12.23 -45.32
N ASN A 200 -6.15 12.82 -46.47
CA ASN A 200 -6.87 12.14 -47.55
C ASN A 200 -5.89 11.33 -48.42
N LEU A 201 -6.22 10.09 -48.78
CA LEU A 201 -5.40 9.29 -49.70
C LEU A 201 -5.79 9.60 -51.16
N ASN A 202 -4.78 9.72 -52.02
CA ASN A 202 -4.82 10.35 -53.35
C ASN A 202 -5.73 9.73 -54.44
N ASP A 203 -6.74 8.92 -54.13
CA ASP A 203 -7.78 8.59 -55.14
C ASP A 203 -9.08 7.96 -54.61
N SER A 204 -9.42 8.10 -53.33
CA SER A 204 -10.74 7.69 -52.83
C SER A 204 -11.05 8.37 -51.50
N SER A 205 -12.32 8.37 -51.11
CA SER A 205 -12.88 8.86 -49.85
C SER A 205 -12.35 8.16 -48.59
N VAL A 206 -11.11 7.67 -48.60
CA VAL A 206 -10.45 6.89 -47.56
C VAL A 206 -9.47 7.82 -46.82
N VAL A 207 -9.80 8.11 -45.57
CA VAL A 207 -8.99 8.94 -44.68
C VAL A 207 -7.96 8.06 -43.96
N ASN A 208 -6.71 8.51 -43.95
CA ASN A 208 -5.63 7.87 -43.21
C ASN A 208 -5.31 8.66 -41.94
N CYS A 209 -5.24 7.96 -40.81
CA CYS A 209 -4.92 8.54 -39.51
C CYS A 209 -3.62 7.92 -38.99
N SER A 210 -2.56 8.72 -38.91
CA SER A 210 -1.25 8.27 -38.44
C SER A 210 -0.83 9.01 -37.17
N MET A 211 -0.50 8.26 -36.13
CA MET A 211 -0.01 8.77 -34.86
C MET A 211 1.52 8.85 -34.87
N ILE A 212 2.08 10.02 -34.54
CA ILE A 212 3.53 10.25 -34.48
C ILE A 212 3.91 10.67 -33.06
N THR A 213 5.03 10.16 -32.56
CA THR A 213 5.65 10.58 -31.30
C THR A 213 6.69 11.66 -31.58
N ASP A 214 6.43 12.90 -31.15
CA ASP A 214 7.31 14.04 -31.46
C ASP A 214 8.48 14.17 -30.49
N THR A 215 8.30 13.74 -29.24
CA THR A 215 9.34 13.73 -28.20
C THR A 215 9.37 12.39 -27.46
N GLU A 216 10.58 11.94 -27.11
CA GLU A 216 10.77 10.73 -26.31
C GLU A 216 10.11 10.86 -24.93
N THR A 217 9.40 9.81 -24.54
CA THR A 217 8.59 9.74 -23.33
C THR A 217 9.42 9.33 -22.12
N VAL A 218 9.16 9.93 -20.95
CA VAL A 218 9.81 9.50 -19.71
C VAL A 218 8.99 8.36 -19.09
N ASN A 219 9.56 7.15 -19.01
CA ASN A 219 8.95 6.06 -18.26
C ASN A 219 9.28 6.20 -16.76
N SER A 220 8.49 7.02 -16.07
CA SER A 220 8.57 7.28 -14.62
C SER A 220 8.26 6.03 -13.78
N TYR A 221 7.53 5.05 -14.32
CA TYR A 221 7.00 3.91 -13.57
C TYR A 221 8.04 2.86 -13.15
N LEU A 222 9.12 2.65 -13.91
CA LEU A 222 10.03 1.51 -13.67
C LEU A 222 11.37 1.90 -13.02
N ARG A 223 11.95 3.04 -13.40
CA ARG A 223 13.31 3.41 -12.99
C ARG A 223 13.36 4.03 -11.59
N GLU A 224 12.35 4.83 -11.23
CA GLU A 224 12.27 5.50 -9.93
C GLU A 224 11.73 4.57 -8.83
N TYR A 225 10.83 3.64 -9.17
CA TYR A 225 10.29 2.64 -8.24
C TYR A 225 11.40 1.73 -7.69
N ILE A 226 12.30 1.23 -8.55
CA ILE A 226 13.42 0.36 -8.11
C ILE A 226 14.42 1.15 -7.26
N HIS A 227 14.70 2.41 -7.60
CA HIS A 227 15.66 3.24 -6.86
C HIS A 227 15.11 3.69 -5.49
N SER A 228 13.85 4.09 -5.42
CA SER A 228 13.15 4.47 -4.17
C SER A 228 12.95 3.28 -3.24
N LEU A 229 12.57 2.10 -3.77
CA LEU A 229 12.39 0.88 -2.98
C LEU A 229 13.73 0.40 -2.38
N THR A 230 14.82 0.44 -3.16
CA THR A 230 16.16 0.08 -2.68
C THR A 230 16.70 1.09 -1.67
N HIS A 231 16.45 2.39 -1.85
CA HIS A 231 16.88 3.44 -0.92
C HIS A 231 16.09 3.43 0.40
N SER A 232 14.77 3.20 0.36
CA SER A 232 13.92 3.11 1.56
C SER A 232 14.17 1.82 2.37
N LEU A 233 14.39 0.69 1.70
CA LEU A 233 14.79 -0.56 2.35
C LEU A 233 16.17 -0.44 3.00
N THR A 234 17.14 0.21 2.35
CA THR A 234 18.47 0.43 2.93
C THR A 234 18.45 1.45 4.09
N HIS A 235 17.67 2.53 4.01
CA HIS A 235 17.52 3.48 5.13
C HIS A 235 16.79 2.89 6.34
N SER A 236 15.73 2.09 6.14
CA SER A 236 15.01 1.42 7.24
C SER A 236 15.85 0.33 7.92
N LEU A 237 16.64 -0.43 7.15
CA LEU A 237 17.58 -1.44 7.67
C LEU A 237 18.79 -0.81 8.38
N THR A 238 19.29 0.33 7.92
CA THR A 238 20.40 1.04 8.56
C THR A 238 19.98 1.83 9.81
N LEU A 239 18.77 2.41 9.82
CA LEU A 239 18.19 3.07 11.01
C LEU A 239 17.93 2.06 12.14
N THR A 240 17.44 0.88 11.81
CA THR A 240 17.24 -0.19 12.80
C THR A 240 18.56 -0.73 13.35
N HIS A 241 19.62 -0.76 12.53
CA HIS A 241 20.97 -1.18 12.93
C HIS A 241 21.75 -0.11 13.74
N SER A 242 21.56 1.18 13.47
CA SER A 242 22.21 2.27 14.23
C SER A 242 21.52 2.53 15.59
N LEU A 243 20.20 2.35 15.66
CA LEU A 243 19.44 2.44 16.92
C LEU A 243 19.69 1.23 17.83
N THR A 244 19.93 0.03 17.29
CA THR A 244 20.33 -1.12 18.11
C THR A 244 21.74 -0.97 18.69
N HIS A 245 22.68 -0.34 17.97
CA HIS A 245 24.05 -0.13 18.43
C HIS A 245 24.19 1.00 19.46
N SER A 246 23.40 2.08 19.38
CA SER A 246 23.46 3.17 20.36
C SER A 246 22.78 2.83 21.70
N LEU A 247 21.75 1.98 21.68
CA LEU A 247 21.02 1.59 22.89
C LEU A 247 21.68 0.45 23.68
N THR A 248 22.55 -0.36 23.08
CA THR A 248 23.33 -1.40 23.79
C THR A 248 24.37 -0.82 24.75
N HIS A 249 24.85 0.41 24.54
CA HIS A 249 25.81 1.05 25.45
C HIS A 249 25.12 1.75 26.65
N SER A 250 23.82 2.00 26.60
CA SER A 250 23.08 2.72 27.67
C SER A 250 22.39 1.81 28.70
N LEU A 251 22.32 0.49 28.45
CA LEU A 251 21.47 -0.45 29.19
C LEU A 251 22.23 -1.49 30.02
N THR A 252 23.51 -1.24 30.33
CA THR A 252 24.31 -2.09 31.22
C THR A 252 24.21 -1.71 32.71
N HIS A 253 23.42 -0.69 33.11
CA HIS A 253 23.38 -0.24 34.51
C HIS A 253 21.98 -0.14 35.17
N SER A 254 20.91 -0.72 34.63
CA SER A 254 19.58 -0.59 35.25
C SER A 254 18.84 -1.92 35.45
N LEU A 255 19.57 -2.99 35.76
CA LEU A 255 19.02 -4.33 35.92
C LEU A 255 19.26 -4.87 37.34
N THR A 256 18.59 -4.27 38.33
CA THR A 256 18.53 -4.80 39.72
C THR A 256 17.13 -4.74 40.36
N HIS A 257 16.05 -4.40 39.64
CA HIS A 257 14.74 -4.31 40.30
C HIS A 257 13.53 -4.67 39.43
N SER A 258 13.31 -5.96 39.14
CA SER A 258 11.97 -6.44 38.74
C SER A 258 11.77 -7.96 38.90
N LEU A 259 12.43 -8.57 39.88
CA LEU A 259 12.25 -9.99 40.25
C LEU A 259 10.96 -10.29 41.04
N THR A 260 9.96 -9.41 40.97
CA THR A 260 8.61 -9.62 41.56
C THR A 260 7.52 -9.85 40.50
N HIS A 261 7.83 -9.72 39.21
CA HIS A 261 6.84 -9.86 38.12
C HIS A 261 6.71 -11.27 37.54
N SER A 262 7.48 -12.26 38.02
CA SER A 262 7.56 -13.60 37.40
C SER A 262 6.41 -14.55 37.76
N LEU A 263 5.64 -14.30 38.84
CA LEU A 263 4.66 -15.27 39.33
C LEU A 263 3.22 -15.06 38.80
N THR A 264 2.85 -13.84 38.40
CA THR A 264 1.51 -13.57 37.83
C THR A 264 1.44 -13.84 36.33
N TYR A 265 2.58 -13.83 35.62
CA TYR A 265 2.67 -14.11 34.19
C TYR A 265 2.65 -15.60 33.83
N LEU A 266 2.93 -16.49 34.78
CA LEU A 266 3.04 -17.93 34.51
C LEU A 266 1.66 -18.63 34.41
N LEU A 267 0.59 -18.02 34.92
CA LEU A 267 -0.76 -18.61 34.97
C LEU A 267 -1.70 -18.21 33.81
N MET A 268 -1.25 -17.39 32.86
CA MET A 268 -2.07 -16.98 31.69
C MET A 268 -1.34 -16.99 30.34
N PHE A 269 -0.28 -17.80 30.17
CA PHE A 269 0.37 -17.95 28.87
C PHE A 269 -0.38 -18.92 27.95
N ILE A 270 -1.56 -18.52 27.48
CA ILE A 270 -2.06 -19.04 26.21
C ILE A 270 -1.10 -18.51 25.15
N ARG A 271 -0.32 -19.39 24.52
CA ARG A 271 0.66 -19.08 23.46
C ARG A 271 -0.02 -18.24 22.37
N ARG A 272 0.14 -16.91 22.43
CA ARG A 272 -0.36 -15.95 21.44
C ARG A 272 0.24 -16.31 20.08
N LEU A 273 -0.62 -16.45 19.06
CA LEU A 273 -0.20 -16.88 17.72
C LEU A 273 0.50 -15.71 17.01
N ARG A 274 1.80 -15.84 16.72
CA ARG A 274 2.58 -14.73 16.14
C ARG A 274 2.16 -14.46 14.70
N SER A 275 1.91 -15.50 13.91
CA SER A 275 1.45 -15.37 12.52
C SER A 275 0.19 -14.51 12.37
N LEU A 276 -0.72 -14.56 13.35
CA LEU A 276 -1.95 -13.76 13.33
C LEU A 276 -1.64 -12.27 13.47
N ASP A 277 -0.79 -11.90 14.44
CA ASP A 277 -0.39 -10.50 14.63
C ASP A 277 0.40 -10.00 13.41
N THR A 278 1.26 -10.84 12.83
CA THR A 278 2.00 -10.53 11.61
C THR A 278 1.09 -10.30 10.42
N PHE A 279 0.11 -11.18 10.17
CA PHE A 279 -0.86 -11.00 9.10
C PHE A 279 -1.61 -9.68 9.27
N ARG A 280 -2.19 -9.46 10.45
CA ARG A 280 -2.96 -8.26 10.76
C ARG A 280 -2.14 -6.99 10.57
N GLY A 281 -0.90 -7.01 11.04
CA GLY A 281 -0.01 -5.86 10.90
C GLY A 281 0.50 -5.65 9.47
N LEU A 282 0.70 -6.72 8.70
CA LEU A 282 1.02 -6.61 7.27
C LEU A 282 -0.13 -5.94 6.51
N SER A 283 -1.36 -6.40 6.72
CA SER A 283 -2.55 -5.74 6.16
C SER A 283 -2.57 -4.27 6.57
N LEU A 284 -2.42 -3.95 7.85
CA LEU A 284 -2.48 -2.57 8.31
C LEU A 284 -1.37 -1.67 7.72
N VAL A 285 -0.15 -2.18 7.59
CA VAL A 285 0.96 -1.40 6.99
C VAL A 285 0.69 -1.08 5.53
N ILE A 286 0.18 -2.04 4.75
CA ILE A 286 -0.20 -1.79 3.36
C ILE A 286 -1.38 -0.81 3.31
N MET A 287 -2.36 -0.93 4.21
CA MET A 287 -3.52 -0.02 4.30
C MET A 287 -3.07 1.42 4.50
N VAL A 288 -2.21 1.68 5.48
CA VAL A 288 -1.69 3.03 5.76
C VAL A 288 -0.92 3.58 4.54
N PHE A 289 -0.13 2.75 3.87
CA PHE A 289 0.62 3.16 2.69
C PHE A 289 -0.29 3.57 1.52
N VAL A 290 -1.34 2.79 1.23
CA VAL A 290 -2.28 3.11 0.15
C VAL A 290 -3.22 4.26 0.52
N ASN A 291 -3.59 4.41 1.80
CA ASN A 291 -4.40 5.54 2.28
C ASN A 291 -3.67 6.87 2.11
N TYR A 292 -2.35 6.91 2.34
CA TYR A 292 -1.53 8.10 2.02
C TYR A 292 -1.36 8.34 0.50
N GLY A 293 -1.86 7.44 -0.34
CA GLY A 293 -1.92 7.60 -1.79
C GLY A 293 -0.93 6.73 -2.57
N GLY A 294 -0.11 5.90 -1.91
CA GLY A 294 0.74 4.90 -2.57
C GLY A 294 1.69 5.45 -3.64
N GLY A 295 2.14 6.69 -3.51
CA GLY A 295 2.96 7.36 -4.53
C GLY A 295 2.17 7.80 -5.78
N ARG A 296 0.84 7.81 -5.70
CA ARG A 296 -0.11 8.15 -6.78
C ARG A 296 -0.05 7.26 -8.02
N TYR A 297 0.68 6.16 -7.98
CA TYR A 297 0.69 5.20 -9.08
C TYR A 297 -0.68 4.55 -9.29
N TRP A 298 -1.05 4.32 -10.54
CA TRP A 298 -2.35 3.73 -10.92
C TRP A 298 -2.61 2.39 -10.23
N PHE A 299 -1.60 1.52 -10.06
CA PHE A 299 -1.74 0.19 -9.47
C PHE A 299 -1.95 0.18 -7.94
N PHE A 300 -1.68 1.30 -7.26
CA PHE A 300 -2.01 1.50 -5.84
C PHE A 300 -3.29 2.30 -5.63
N ARG A 301 -3.93 2.79 -6.69
CA ARG A 301 -5.27 3.40 -6.62
C ARG A 301 -6.33 2.31 -6.66
N HIS A 302 -7.47 2.59 -6.04
CA HIS A 302 -8.63 1.70 -6.10
C HIS A 302 -9.19 1.62 -7.51
N GLU A 303 -9.69 0.44 -7.87
CA GLU A 303 -10.43 0.28 -9.13
C GLU A 303 -11.71 1.14 -9.13
N SER A 304 -12.09 1.65 -10.31
CA SER A 304 -13.24 2.54 -10.40
C SER A 304 -14.56 1.82 -10.17
N TRP A 305 -14.67 0.56 -10.61
CA TRP A 305 -15.87 -0.25 -10.40
C TRP A 305 -15.59 -1.75 -10.29
N ASN A 306 -15.36 -2.43 -11.42
CA ASN A 306 -15.06 -3.86 -11.48
C ASN A 306 -13.57 -4.09 -11.66
N GLY A 307 -13.01 -5.00 -10.86
CA GLY A 307 -11.60 -5.36 -10.91
C GLY A 307 -10.97 -5.40 -9.52
N LEU A 308 -9.64 -5.54 -9.50
CA LEU A 308 -8.89 -5.72 -8.26
C LEU A 308 -7.50 -5.10 -8.36
N THR A 309 -7.24 -4.13 -7.50
CA THR A 309 -5.91 -3.53 -7.31
C THR A 309 -5.32 -3.90 -5.96
N VAL A 310 -4.06 -3.52 -5.69
CA VAL A 310 -3.40 -3.82 -4.40
C VAL A 310 -4.15 -3.18 -3.23
N ALA A 311 -4.67 -1.97 -3.40
CA ALA A 311 -5.39 -1.25 -2.36
C ALA A 311 -6.72 -1.92 -2.00
N ASP A 312 -7.32 -2.67 -2.93
CA ASP A 312 -8.59 -3.38 -2.72
C ASP A 312 -8.43 -4.67 -1.93
N LEU A 313 -7.20 -5.18 -1.74
CA LEU A 313 -6.94 -6.43 -1.02
C LEU A 313 -7.06 -6.30 0.50
N VAL A 314 -6.65 -5.14 1.00
CA VAL A 314 -6.19 -5.00 2.37
C VAL A 314 -7.34 -4.94 3.38
N PHE A 315 -8.41 -4.22 3.03
CA PHE A 315 -9.54 -4.06 3.93
C PHE A 315 -10.25 -5.39 4.21
N PRO A 316 -10.61 -6.22 3.20
CA PRO A 316 -11.15 -7.55 3.45
C PRO A 316 -10.20 -8.45 4.24
N TRP A 317 -8.90 -8.43 3.94
CA TRP A 317 -7.90 -9.21 4.70
C TRP A 317 -7.90 -8.85 6.18
N PHE A 318 -8.08 -7.57 6.51
CA PHE A 318 -8.22 -7.13 7.90
C PHE A 318 -9.52 -7.65 8.55
N VAL A 319 -10.64 -7.63 7.83
CA VAL A 319 -11.93 -8.18 8.30
C VAL A 319 -11.81 -9.69 8.55
N PHE A 320 -11.14 -10.42 7.67
CA PHE A 320 -10.92 -11.86 7.80
C PHE A 320 -10.06 -12.20 9.04
N ILE A 321 -8.92 -11.54 9.21
CA ILE A 321 -8.04 -11.82 10.37
C ILE A 321 -8.66 -11.36 11.69
N MET A 322 -9.51 -10.33 11.67
CA MET A 322 -10.37 -9.97 12.81
C MET A 322 -11.31 -11.13 13.16
N GLY A 323 -11.95 -11.75 12.16
CA GLY A 323 -12.73 -12.98 12.31
C GLY A 323 -11.96 -14.11 13.00
N THR A 324 -10.75 -14.40 12.52
CA THR A 324 -9.87 -15.42 13.11
C THR A 324 -9.55 -15.11 14.58
N SER A 325 -9.35 -13.83 14.91
CA SER A 325 -9.09 -13.37 16.27
C SER A 325 -10.28 -13.55 17.21
N ILE A 326 -11.52 -13.40 16.71
CA ILE A 326 -12.75 -13.61 17.48
C ILE A 326 -12.76 -15.04 18.03
N SER A 327 -12.56 -16.05 17.17
CA SER A 327 -12.59 -17.46 17.55
C SER A 327 -11.61 -17.76 18.70
N LEU A 328 -10.37 -17.27 18.59
CA LEU A 328 -9.33 -17.46 19.59
C LEU A 328 -9.67 -16.76 20.92
N SER A 329 -10.14 -15.52 20.85
CA SER A 329 -10.45 -14.70 22.03
C SER A 329 -11.68 -15.19 22.79
N VAL A 330 -12.76 -15.54 22.08
CA VAL A 330 -14.00 -16.06 22.67
C VAL A 330 -13.76 -17.43 23.31
N SER A 331 -13.11 -18.37 22.59
CA SER A 331 -12.80 -19.70 23.15
C SER A 331 -11.80 -19.63 24.31
N SER A 332 -10.90 -18.64 24.34
CA SER A 332 -10.06 -18.37 25.51
C SER A 332 -10.91 -17.91 26.70
N ALA A 333 -11.77 -16.92 26.48
CA ALA A 333 -12.57 -16.32 27.54
C ALA A 333 -13.58 -17.32 28.17
N LEU A 334 -14.24 -18.14 27.34
CA LEU A 334 -15.14 -19.18 27.80
C LEU A 334 -14.43 -20.25 28.65
N ARG A 335 -13.18 -20.61 28.30
CA ARG A 335 -12.36 -21.53 29.12
C ARG A 335 -11.95 -20.94 30.46
N CYS A 336 -11.86 -19.62 30.56
CA CYS A 336 -11.65 -18.91 31.82
C CYS A 336 -12.94 -18.74 32.65
N GLY A 337 -14.05 -19.37 32.26
CA GLY A 337 -15.31 -19.35 33.02
C GLY A 337 -16.15 -18.08 32.86
N LEU A 338 -15.84 -17.21 31.89
CA LEU A 338 -16.68 -16.03 31.59
C LEU A 338 -18.02 -16.45 30.99
N SER A 339 -19.11 -15.83 31.44
CA SER A 339 -20.44 -16.08 30.90
C SER A 339 -20.58 -15.53 29.48
N ARG A 340 -21.37 -16.21 28.64
CA ARG A 340 -21.65 -15.77 27.26
C ARG A 340 -22.28 -14.38 27.22
N PHE A 341 -23.18 -14.09 28.15
CA PHE A 341 -23.81 -12.77 28.26
C PHE A 341 -22.81 -11.66 28.58
N SER A 342 -21.83 -11.92 29.48
CA SER A 342 -20.76 -10.96 29.77
C SER A 342 -19.89 -10.70 28.54
N LEU A 343 -19.59 -11.73 27.75
CA LEU A 343 -18.83 -11.58 26.50
C LEU A 343 -19.61 -10.83 25.43
N PHE A 344 -20.89 -11.10 25.27
CA PHE A 344 -21.76 -10.36 24.36
C PHE A 344 -21.83 -8.88 24.73
N THR A 345 -22.03 -8.56 26.01
CA THR A 345 -22.07 -7.17 26.49
C THR A 345 -20.75 -6.44 26.22
N LYS A 346 -19.60 -7.10 26.44
CA LYS A 346 -18.28 -6.56 26.09
C LYS A 346 -18.13 -6.33 24.59
N ALA A 347 -18.65 -7.25 23.77
CA ALA A 347 -18.62 -7.12 22.31
C ALA A 347 -19.48 -5.94 21.82
N VAL A 348 -20.69 -5.78 22.36
CA VAL A 348 -21.56 -4.62 22.09
C VAL A 348 -20.84 -3.32 22.44
N TRP A 349 -20.29 -3.20 23.65
CA TRP A 349 -19.59 -2.00 24.08
C TRP A 349 -18.40 -1.66 23.17
N ARG A 350 -17.59 -2.66 22.82
CA ARG A 350 -16.47 -2.50 21.88
C ARG A 350 -16.94 -2.04 20.49
N SER A 351 -18.03 -2.61 19.98
CA SER A 351 -18.61 -2.18 18.70
C SER A 351 -19.13 -0.74 18.75
N VAL A 352 -19.77 -0.33 19.86
CA VAL A 352 -20.20 1.06 20.05
C VAL A 352 -19.00 2.01 20.05
N GLN A 353 -17.94 1.71 20.78
CA GLN A 353 -16.72 2.52 20.80
C GLN A 353 -16.08 2.63 19.40
N LEU A 354 -16.00 1.52 18.67
CA LEU A 354 -15.45 1.51 17.32
C LEU A 354 -16.29 2.33 16.33
N PHE A 355 -17.62 2.25 16.44
CA PHE A 355 -18.54 3.03 15.63
C PHE A 355 -18.40 4.54 15.91
N LEU A 356 -18.35 4.94 17.18
CA LEU A 356 -18.20 6.35 17.58
C LEU A 356 -16.86 6.93 17.12
N ILE A 357 -15.77 6.17 17.29
CA ILE A 357 -14.44 6.58 16.78
C ILE A 357 -14.48 6.72 15.25
N GLY A 358 -15.12 5.79 14.55
CA GLY A 358 -15.31 5.87 13.10
C GLY A 358 -16.04 7.11 12.63
N LEU A 359 -17.14 7.45 13.30
CA LEU A 359 -17.96 8.61 12.97
C LEU A 359 -17.19 9.93 13.16
N LEU A 360 -16.32 10.01 14.15
CA LEU A 360 -15.47 11.17 14.39
C LEU A 360 -14.36 11.32 13.35
N ILE A 361 -13.72 10.22 12.94
CA ILE A 361 -12.58 10.26 12.01
C ILE A 361 -13.03 10.57 10.59
N ILE A 362 -14.14 9.98 10.14
CA ILE A 362 -14.60 10.12 8.75
C ILE A 362 -15.14 11.52 8.42
N ASN A 363 -15.46 12.32 9.44
CA ASN A 363 -15.98 13.67 9.29
C ASN A 363 -14.94 14.70 9.80
N PRO A 364 -13.93 15.05 9.00
CA PRO A 364 -12.78 15.88 9.42
C PRO A 364 -13.15 17.34 9.73
N ASN A 365 -14.39 17.75 9.47
CA ASN A 365 -14.88 19.11 9.74
C ASN A 365 -14.87 19.50 11.23
N TYR A 366 -14.47 18.62 12.16
CA TYR A 366 -14.29 18.95 13.57
C TYR A 366 -13.29 20.10 13.82
N CYS A 367 -12.35 20.34 12.89
CA CYS A 367 -11.38 21.45 12.98
C CYS A 367 -11.83 22.75 12.29
N GLN A 368 -12.84 22.72 11.41
CA GLN A 368 -13.22 23.87 10.57
C GLN A 368 -14.56 24.52 10.97
N GLY A 369 -15.29 23.94 11.93
CA GLY A 369 -16.55 24.48 12.45
C GLY A 369 -17.36 23.45 13.24
N PRO A 370 -18.55 23.81 13.75
CA PRO A 370 -19.47 22.84 14.32
C PRO A 370 -19.85 21.80 13.25
N LEU A 371 -19.87 20.53 13.66
CA LEU A 371 -20.26 19.40 12.81
C LEU A 371 -21.63 19.67 12.16
N SER A 372 -21.69 19.75 10.82
CA SER A 372 -22.95 19.91 10.10
C SER A 372 -23.72 18.59 10.15
N TRP A 373 -24.63 18.49 11.11
CA TRP A 373 -25.46 17.31 11.32
C TRP A 373 -26.25 16.91 10.08
N ASP A 374 -26.56 17.87 9.19
CA ASP A 374 -27.34 17.66 7.96
C ASP A 374 -26.55 16.98 6.83
N SER A 375 -25.21 16.94 6.90
CA SER A 375 -24.33 16.43 5.83
C SER A 375 -23.27 15.45 6.33
N LEU A 376 -23.52 14.85 7.49
CA LEU A 376 -22.58 13.94 8.15
C LEU A 376 -22.54 12.60 7.41
N ARG A 377 -21.35 12.14 7.00
CA ARG A 377 -21.20 10.78 6.45
C ARG A 377 -21.30 9.75 7.57
N ILE A 378 -22.26 8.82 7.45
CA ILE A 378 -22.53 7.77 8.45
C ILE A 378 -21.75 6.48 8.16
N PRO A 379 -21.80 5.91 6.93
CA PRO A 379 -21.08 4.68 6.62
C PRO A 379 -19.58 4.91 6.55
N GLY A 380 -18.82 3.94 7.02
CA GLY A 380 -17.37 3.99 6.99
C GLY A 380 -16.73 2.66 7.38
N VAL A 381 -15.41 2.61 7.21
CA VAL A 381 -14.59 1.40 7.41
C VAL A 381 -14.74 0.87 8.83
N LEU A 382 -14.63 1.74 9.85
CA LEU A 382 -14.74 1.36 11.26
C LEU A 382 -16.16 0.96 11.66
N GLN A 383 -17.18 1.62 11.12
CA GLN A 383 -18.59 1.32 11.33
C GLN A 383 -18.93 -0.08 10.81
N ARG A 384 -18.44 -0.41 9.60
CA ARG A 384 -18.60 -1.74 9.01
C ARG A 384 -17.87 -2.81 9.80
N LEU A 385 -16.66 -2.53 10.29
CA LEU A 385 -15.92 -3.43 11.18
C LEU A 385 -16.69 -3.66 12.49
N ALA A 386 -17.26 -2.62 13.08
CA ALA A 386 -18.05 -2.69 14.32
C ALA A 386 -19.28 -3.59 14.16
N PHE A 387 -20.01 -3.41 13.04
CA PHE A 387 -21.18 -4.22 12.70
C PHE A 387 -20.80 -5.69 12.46
N SER A 388 -19.82 -5.95 11.59
CA SER A 388 -19.37 -7.30 11.27
C SER A 388 -18.86 -8.04 12.49
N TYR A 389 -18.07 -7.37 13.33
CA TYR A 389 -17.59 -7.91 14.60
C TYR A 389 -18.74 -8.31 15.51
N LEU A 390 -19.73 -7.43 15.71
CA LEU A 390 -20.86 -7.69 16.59
C LEU A 390 -21.67 -8.90 16.11
N VAL A 391 -22.01 -8.96 14.82
CA VAL A 391 -22.80 -10.06 14.24
C VAL A 391 -22.05 -11.38 14.38
N VAL A 392 -20.77 -11.44 14.00
CA VAL A 392 -19.99 -12.68 14.05
C VAL A 392 -19.76 -13.16 15.49
N VAL A 393 -19.48 -12.26 16.44
CA VAL A 393 -19.37 -12.63 17.87
C VAL A 393 -20.71 -13.16 18.38
N SER A 394 -21.82 -12.53 18.00
CA SER A 394 -23.16 -12.99 18.41
C SER A 394 -23.45 -14.40 17.90
N LEU A 395 -23.14 -14.67 16.62
CA LEU A 395 -23.26 -16.00 16.04
C LEU A 395 -22.40 -17.04 16.77
N ASP A 396 -21.14 -16.72 17.08
CA ASP A 396 -20.22 -17.64 17.78
C ASP A 396 -20.66 -17.92 19.23
N LEU A 397 -21.30 -16.97 19.90
CA LEU A 397 -21.81 -17.14 21.26
C LEU A 397 -23.16 -17.86 21.32
N CYS A 398 -24.02 -17.66 20.32
CA CYS A 398 -25.36 -18.28 20.26
C CYS A 398 -25.30 -19.77 19.93
N PHE A 399 -24.43 -20.18 19.00
CA PHE A 399 -24.39 -21.55 18.50
C PHE A 399 -23.20 -22.33 19.05
N LEU A 400 -23.49 -23.36 19.84
CA LEU A 400 -22.49 -24.31 20.34
C LEU A 400 -21.99 -25.27 19.26
N LEU A 401 -22.85 -25.54 18.27
CA LEU A 401 -22.57 -26.42 17.15
C LEU A 401 -22.24 -25.58 15.91
N TYR A 402 -21.37 -26.07 15.04
CA TYR A 402 -20.84 -25.26 13.95
C TYR A 402 -21.82 -25.06 12.79
N TRP A 403 -22.69 -26.04 12.52
CA TRP A 403 -23.56 -26.03 11.34
C TRP A 403 -24.72 -25.01 11.39
N PRO A 404 -25.37 -24.70 12.54
CA PRO A 404 -26.43 -23.69 12.57
C PRO A 404 -25.92 -22.28 12.27
N ALA A 405 -24.67 -21.96 12.65
CA ALA A 405 -24.07 -20.67 12.31
C ALA A 405 -23.88 -20.51 10.79
N TRP A 406 -23.51 -21.59 10.09
CA TRP A 406 -23.48 -21.62 8.62
C TRP A 406 -24.86 -21.39 8.02
N LEU A 407 -25.92 -21.99 8.58
CA LEU A 407 -27.29 -21.75 8.11
C LEU A 407 -27.68 -20.27 8.22
N CYS A 408 -27.38 -19.61 9.35
CA CYS A 408 -27.65 -18.18 9.52
C CYS A 408 -26.91 -17.32 8.48
N VAL A 409 -25.64 -17.62 8.21
CA VAL A 409 -24.86 -16.88 7.20
C VAL A 409 -25.39 -17.15 5.80
N VAL A 410 -25.74 -18.38 5.46
CA VAL A 410 -26.37 -18.71 4.17
C VAL A 410 -27.69 -17.97 3.99
N VAL A 411 -28.51 -17.85 5.05
CA VAL A 411 -29.74 -17.05 5.00
C VAL A 411 -29.43 -15.57 4.76
N LEU A 412 -28.44 -14.99 5.45
CA LEU A 412 -28.02 -13.61 5.22
C LEU A 412 -27.56 -13.36 3.78
N GLU A 413 -26.73 -14.25 3.23
CA GLU A 413 -26.27 -14.18 1.84
C GLU A 413 -27.41 -14.39 0.83
N THR A 414 -28.36 -15.27 1.15
CA THR A 414 -29.57 -15.46 0.33
C THR A 414 -30.40 -14.19 0.30
N VAL A 415 -30.57 -13.52 1.45
CA VAL A 415 -31.25 -12.23 1.54
C VAL A 415 -30.51 -11.17 0.73
N TRP A 416 -29.18 -11.11 0.81
CA TRP A 416 -28.38 -10.20 -0.01
C TRP A 416 -28.56 -10.45 -1.51
N LEU A 417 -28.55 -11.71 -1.96
CA LEU A 417 -28.80 -12.08 -3.35
C LEU A 417 -30.22 -11.69 -3.78
N CYS A 418 -31.24 -11.98 -2.96
CA CYS A 418 -32.62 -11.60 -3.25
C CYS A 418 -32.77 -10.07 -3.36
N LEU A 419 -32.20 -9.29 -2.44
CA LEU A 419 -32.26 -7.83 -2.51
C LEU A 419 -31.51 -7.29 -3.73
N THR A 420 -30.35 -7.85 -4.04
CA THR A 420 -29.52 -7.38 -5.16
C THR A 420 -30.17 -7.67 -6.52
N PHE A 421 -30.81 -8.83 -6.69
CA PHE A 421 -31.34 -9.27 -7.99
C PHE A 421 -32.85 -9.09 -8.17
N LEU A 422 -33.65 -9.06 -7.09
CA LEU A 422 -35.11 -9.04 -7.17
C LEU A 422 -35.75 -7.71 -6.74
N LEU A 423 -35.00 -6.81 -6.08
CA LEU A 423 -35.54 -5.52 -5.67
C LEU A 423 -35.75 -4.62 -6.91
N PRO A 424 -36.98 -4.18 -7.21
CA PRO A 424 -37.23 -3.25 -8.31
C PRO A 424 -36.72 -1.86 -7.93
N VAL A 425 -35.82 -1.32 -8.74
CA VAL A 425 -35.27 0.04 -8.60
C VAL A 425 -35.81 0.88 -9.76
N PRO A 426 -36.32 2.10 -9.51
CA PRO A 426 -36.84 2.96 -10.57
C PRO A 426 -35.75 3.25 -11.62
N ASP A 427 -36.13 3.22 -12.89
CA ASP A 427 -35.28 3.50 -14.05
C ASP A 427 -34.06 2.56 -14.24
N CYS A 428 -34.01 1.44 -13.51
CA CYS A 428 -32.91 0.47 -13.57
C CYS A 428 -33.41 -0.94 -13.90
N PRO A 429 -32.64 -1.73 -14.66
CA PRO A 429 -32.98 -3.12 -14.91
C PRO A 429 -32.82 -3.94 -13.62
N SER A 430 -33.67 -4.94 -13.43
CA SER A 430 -33.58 -5.84 -12.27
C SER A 430 -32.23 -6.55 -12.25
N GLY A 431 -31.54 -6.51 -11.10
CA GLY A 431 -30.21 -7.10 -10.95
C GLY A 431 -29.06 -6.27 -11.52
N TYR A 432 -29.25 -4.97 -11.74
CA TYR A 432 -28.19 -4.08 -12.18
C TYR A 432 -27.05 -3.98 -11.14
N LEU A 433 -25.82 -4.28 -11.57
CA LEU A 433 -24.58 -4.20 -10.76
C LEU A 433 -23.61 -3.12 -11.26
N GLY A 434 -24.02 -2.33 -12.26
CA GLY A 434 -23.14 -1.39 -12.95
C GLY A 434 -22.95 -0.04 -12.24
N PRO A 435 -22.00 0.77 -12.72
CA PRO A 435 -21.69 2.08 -12.16
C PRO A 435 -22.71 3.17 -12.54
N GLY A 436 -23.60 2.92 -13.50
CA GLY A 436 -24.45 3.93 -14.12
C GLY A 436 -23.63 4.98 -14.90
N GLY A 437 -24.16 6.19 -15.01
CA GLY A 437 -23.52 7.29 -15.75
C GLY A 437 -23.38 6.98 -17.24
N ILE A 438 -22.17 7.12 -17.79
CA ILE A 438 -21.89 6.86 -19.21
C ILE A 438 -21.60 5.38 -19.53
N GLY A 439 -21.57 4.51 -18.51
CA GLY A 439 -21.42 3.06 -18.68
C GLY A 439 -22.67 2.41 -19.31
N ASP A 440 -22.55 1.16 -19.76
CA ASP A 440 -23.63 0.43 -20.44
C ASP A 440 -24.24 1.22 -21.60
N MET A 441 -23.38 1.86 -22.40
CA MET A 441 -23.73 2.76 -23.50
C MET A 441 -24.61 3.96 -23.08
N GLY A 442 -24.52 4.37 -21.81
CA GLY A 442 -25.26 5.51 -21.25
C GLY A 442 -26.76 5.24 -21.05
N GLN A 443 -27.19 3.97 -21.07
CA GLN A 443 -28.61 3.60 -20.96
C GLN A 443 -29.18 3.87 -19.56
N TYR A 444 -28.36 3.76 -18.52
CA TYR A 444 -28.81 3.80 -17.12
C TYR A 444 -28.05 4.85 -16.29
N PRO A 445 -28.16 6.15 -16.63
CA PRO A 445 -27.35 7.20 -16.00
C PRO A 445 -27.61 7.34 -14.49
N ASN A 446 -28.85 7.08 -14.06
CA ASN A 446 -29.31 7.26 -12.68
C ASN A 446 -29.31 5.97 -11.84
N CYS A 447 -28.54 4.96 -12.25
CA CYS A 447 -28.58 3.62 -11.65
C CYS A 447 -27.32 3.21 -10.89
N THR A 448 -26.49 4.16 -10.46
CA THR A 448 -25.21 3.87 -9.78
C THR A 448 -25.38 2.89 -8.61
N GLY A 449 -24.80 1.70 -8.76
CA GLY A 449 -24.85 0.64 -7.74
C GLY A 449 -26.18 -0.11 -7.61
N GLY A 450 -27.14 0.13 -8.51
CA GLY A 450 -28.43 -0.55 -8.55
C GLY A 450 -29.14 -0.58 -7.19
N ALA A 451 -29.50 -1.78 -6.75
CA ALA A 451 -30.19 -2.01 -5.47
C ALA A 451 -29.37 -1.53 -4.26
N ALA A 452 -28.04 -1.69 -4.26
CA ALA A 452 -27.19 -1.26 -3.14
C ALA A 452 -27.22 0.25 -2.97
N GLY A 453 -26.96 0.99 -4.05
CA GLY A 453 -27.01 2.45 -4.02
C GLY A 453 -28.41 2.99 -3.70
N TYR A 454 -29.47 2.32 -4.17
CA TYR A 454 -30.85 2.69 -3.85
C TYR A 454 -31.18 2.52 -2.36
N VAL A 455 -30.85 1.38 -1.77
CA VAL A 455 -31.10 1.11 -0.34
C VAL A 455 -30.32 2.07 0.55
N ASP A 456 -29.06 2.37 0.22
CA ASP A 456 -28.25 3.31 0.99
C ASP A 456 -28.87 4.72 1.00
N ARG A 457 -29.29 5.22 -0.16
CA ARG A 457 -29.96 6.53 -0.28
C ARG A 457 -31.30 6.56 0.44
N TRP A 458 -32.08 5.48 0.36
CA TRP A 458 -33.38 5.39 1.03
C TRP A 458 -33.26 5.31 2.56
N LEU A 459 -32.32 4.52 3.07
CA LEU A 459 -32.20 4.24 4.50
C LEU A 459 -31.39 5.33 5.24
N LEU A 460 -30.32 5.83 4.63
CA LEU A 460 -29.40 6.78 5.26
C LEU A 460 -29.64 8.22 4.80
N GLY A 461 -30.24 8.42 3.64
CA GLY A 461 -30.40 9.74 3.01
C GLY A 461 -29.19 10.13 2.15
N GLU A 462 -29.44 10.92 1.10
CA GLU A 462 -28.41 11.30 0.12
C GLU A 462 -27.30 12.16 0.72
N ASN A 463 -27.59 12.99 1.71
CA ASN A 463 -26.58 13.85 2.35
C ASN A 463 -25.64 13.10 3.32
N HIS A 464 -25.99 11.88 3.71
CA HIS A 464 -25.28 11.12 4.74
C HIS A 464 -24.37 10.02 4.18
N ILE A 465 -24.25 9.97 2.86
CA ILE A 465 -23.44 9.01 2.12
C ILE A 465 -22.32 9.71 1.34
N TYR A 466 -21.41 8.93 0.78
CA TYR A 466 -20.27 9.46 0.05
C TYR A 466 -20.65 10.17 -1.26
N GLN A 467 -20.29 11.45 -1.38
CA GLN A 467 -20.69 12.33 -2.48
C GLN A 467 -19.81 12.23 -3.74
N THR A 468 -18.61 11.69 -3.59
CA THR A 468 -17.60 11.65 -4.66
C THR A 468 -17.10 10.23 -4.89
N PRO A 469 -17.98 9.29 -5.27
CA PRO A 469 -17.60 7.89 -5.50
C PRO A 469 -16.54 7.77 -6.60
N SER A 470 -15.71 6.72 -6.54
CA SER A 470 -14.67 6.48 -7.55
C SER A 470 -15.23 6.33 -8.97
N SER A 471 -16.46 5.82 -9.11
CA SER A 471 -17.17 5.73 -10.39
C SER A 471 -17.38 7.08 -11.06
N ARG A 472 -17.37 8.20 -10.32
CA ARG A 472 -17.58 9.54 -10.88
C ARG A 472 -16.47 9.98 -11.82
N VAL A 473 -15.23 9.50 -11.60
CA VAL A 473 -14.06 9.92 -12.39
C VAL A 473 -14.08 9.30 -13.78
N ILE A 474 -14.31 7.99 -13.86
CA ILE A 474 -14.30 7.24 -15.13
C ILE A 474 -15.68 7.17 -15.78
N TYR A 475 -16.73 6.84 -15.01
CA TYR A 475 -18.08 6.62 -15.53
C TYR A 475 -18.98 7.86 -15.45
N LYS A 476 -18.46 9.02 -15.00
CA LYS A 476 -19.21 10.28 -14.87
C LYS A 476 -20.58 10.12 -14.19
N SER A 477 -20.66 9.23 -13.19
CA SER A 477 -21.87 9.02 -12.40
C SER A 477 -22.27 10.31 -11.65
N HIS A 478 -23.56 10.62 -11.65
CA HIS A 478 -24.09 11.82 -11.02
C HIS A 478 -24.58 11.60 -9.59
N LEU A 479 -24.88 10.35 -9.24
CA LEU A 479 -25.52 10.02 -7.98
C LEU A 479 -24.50 9.67 -6.89
N PRO A 480 -24.76 10.09 -5.64
CA PRO A 480 -23.92 9.70 -4.51
C PRO A 480 -24.06 8.19 -4.24
N PHE A 481 -22.96 7.56 -3.86
CA PHE A 481 -22.87 6.11 -3.63
C PHE A 481 -21.81 5.81 -2.58
N ASP A 482 -22.15 5.00 -1.58
CA ASP A 482 -21.23 4.65 -0.49
C ASP A 482 -20.73 3.20 -0.59
N PRO A 483 -19.43 2.98 -0.82
CA PRO A 483 -18.88 1.61 -0.87
C PRO A 483 -18.91 0.92 0.50
N GLU A 484 -19.01 1.69 1.59
CA GLU A 484 -19.16 1.20 2.96
C GLU A 484 -20.63 1.07 3.41
N GLY A 485 -21.59 1.17 2.48
CA GLY A 485 -23.03 1.07 2.71
C GLY A 485 -23.59 -0.23 3.32
N VAL A 486 -24.92 -0.32 3.39
CA VAL A 486 -25.64 -1.30 4.21
C VAL A 486 -25.65 -2.69 3.58
N LEU A 487 -25.94 -2.80 2.28
CA LEU A 487 -25.96 -4.11 1.60
C LEU A 487 -24.58 -4.75 1.60
N GLY A 488 -23.53 -3.98 1.31
CA GLY A 488 -22.15 -4.47 1.35
C GLY A 488 -21.71 -4.93 2.75
N SER A 489 -22.34 -4.41 3.81
CA SER A 489 -22.05 -4.81 5.18
C SER A 489 -22.46 -6.26 5.47
N ILE A 490 -23.47 -6.80 4.76
CA ILE A 490 -23.86 -8.22 4.86
C ILE A 490 -22.70 -9.11 4.40
N ASN A 491 -22.14 -8.83 3.22
CA ASN A 491 -21.02 -9.61 2.67
C ASN A 491 -19.75 -9.46 3.51
N SER A 492 -19.58 -8.35 4.24
CA SER A 492 -18.49 -8.22 5.23
C SER A 492 -18.66 -9.10 6.46
N VAL A 493 -19.90 -9.45 6.85
CA VAL A 493 -20.17 -10.48 7.86
C VAL A 493 -19.70 -11.85 7.36
N LEU A 494 -19.98 -12.20 6.11
CA LEU A 494 -19.47 -13.44 5.50
C LEU A 494 -17.93 -13.48 5.52
N MET A 495 -17.26 -12.39 5.13
CA MET A 495 -15.79 -12.33 5.17
C MET A 495 -15.23 -12.54 6.59
N ALA A 496 -15.81 -11.89 7.59
CA ALA A 496 -15.43 -12.07 8.99
C ALA A 496 -15.76 -13.49 9.50
N PHE A 497 -16.87 -14.07 9.06
CA PHE A 497 -17.27 -15.43 9.41
C PHE A 497 -16.33 -16.49 8.81
N LEU A 498 -15.91 -16.35 7.56
CA LEU A 498 -14.88 -17.22 6.96
C LEU A 498 -13.58 -17.14 7.76
N GLY A 499 -13.21 -15.94 8.22
CA GLY A 499 -12.11 -15.73 9.16
C GLY A 499 -12.29 -16.46 10.49
N LEU A 500 -13.50 -16.40 11.07
CA LEU A 500 -13.86 -17.12 12.30
C LEU A 500 -13.65 -18.64 12.12
N GLN A 501 -14.09 -19.20 11.00
CA GLN A 501 -13.91 -20.61 10.68
C GLN A 501 -12.42 -20.98 10.58
N ALA A 502 -11.59 -20.13 9.97
CA ALA A 502 -10.14 -20.32 9.97
C ALA A 502 -9.55 -20.36 11.41
N GLY A 503 -10.06 -19.51 12.31
CA GLY A 503 -9.71 -19.53 13.73
C GLY A 503 -10.13 -20.81 14.45
N LYS A 504 -11.32 -21.35 14.13
CA LYS A 504 -11.79 -22.63 14.69
C LYS A 504 -10.94 -23.80 14.20
N ILE A 505 -10.50 -23.80 12.93
CA ILE A 505 -9.56 -24.81 12.40
C ILE A 505 -8.25 -24.79 13.20
N LEU A 506 -7.70 -23.61 13.49
CA LEU A 506 -6.49 -23.46 14.31
C LEU A 506 -6.65 -24.00 15.73
N LEU A 507 -7.82 -23.81 16.34
CA LEU A 507 -8.12 -24.32 17.68
C LEU A 507 -8.35 -25.82 17.71
N HIS A 508 -9.06 -26.36 16.72
CA HIS A 508 -9.45 -27.77 16.68
C HIS A 508 -8.27 -28.68 16.32
N TYR A 509 -7.49 -28.32 15.31
CA TYR A 509 -6.30 -29.06 14.87
C TYR A 509 -5.02 -28.53 15.53
N LYS A 510 -5.13 -28.06 16.77
CA LYS A 510 -4.01 -27.51 17.52
C LYS A 510 -2.85 -28.52 17.53
N ASP A 511 -1.64 -28.02 17.26
CA ASP A 511 -0.39 -28.78 17.17
C ASP A 511 -0.28 -29.73 15.95
N GLN A 512 -1.34 -29.88 15.13
CA GLN A 512 -1.31 -30.60 13.86
C GLN A 512 -1.12 -29.66 12.66
N HIS A 513 0.09 -29.15 12.50
CA HIS A 513 0.42 -28.12 11.50
C HIS A 513 0.04 -28.53 10.06
N SER A 514 0.32 -29.77 9.66
CA SER A 514 -0.02 -30.25 8.31
C SER A 514 -1.52 -30.26 8.04
N SER A 515 -2.33 -30.67 9.03
CA SER A 515 -3.80 -30.70 8.92
C SER A 515 -4.39 -29.29 8.81
N ILE A 516 -3.84 -28.32 9.55
CA ILE A 516 -4.23 -26.90 9.46
C ILE A 516 -3.97 -26.37 8.05
N MET A 517 -2.74 -26.53 7.55
CA MET A 517 -2.36 -26.02 6.24
C MET A 517 -3.15 -26.68 5.12
N ALA A 518 -3.34 -28.00 5.16
CA ALA A 518 -4.13 -28.73 4.17
C ALA A 518 -5.56 -28.19 4.11
N ARG A 519 -6.21 -27.93 5.25
CA ARG A 519 -7.57 -27.38 5.29
C ARG A 519 -7.65 -25.96 4.76
N PHE A 520 -6.68 -25.11 5.08
CA PHE A 520 -6.62 -23.76 4.52
C PHE A 520 -6.45 -23.79 2.99
N LEU A 521 -5.60 -24.68 2.47
CA LEU A 521 -5.43 -24.87 1.02
C LEU A 521 -6.69 -25.42 0.35
N ILE A 522 -7.38 -26.40 0.97
CA ILE A 522 -8.65 -26.94 0.46
C ILE A 522 -9.72 -25.84 0.43
N TRP A 523 -9.89 -25.09 1.51
CA TRP A 523 -10.87 -24.00 1.56
C TRP A 523 -10.53 -22.86 0.60
N SER A 524 -9.24 -22.54 0.45
CA SER A 524 -8.77 -21.59 -0.56
C SER A 524 -9.16 -22.06 -1.97
N LEU A 525 -8.93 -23.33 -2.31
CA LEU A 525 -9.32 -23.89 -3.59
C LEU A 525 -10.83 -23.84 -3.82
N VAL A 526 -11.63 -24.23 -2.81
CA VAL A 526 -13.10 -24.20 -2.90
C VAL A 526 -13.61 -22.77 -3.15
N LEU A 527 -13.13 -21.79 -2.38
CA LEU A 527 -13.52 -20.39 -2.54
C LEU A 527 -13.02 -19.80 -3.87
N GLY A 528 -11.83 -20.20 -4.33
CA GLY A 528 -11.31 -19.84 -5.64
C GLY A 528 -12.15 -20.38 -6.79
N ILE A 529 -12.63 -21.63 -6.70
CA ILE A 529 -13.53 -22.22 -7.70
C ILE A 529 -14.87 -21.48 -7.71
N ILE A 530 -15.47 -21.23 -6.55
CA ILE A 530 -16.73 -20.46 -6.45
C ILE A 530 -16.54 -19.08 -7.09
N SER A 531 -15.45 -18.39 -6.77
CA SER A 531 -15.12 -17.11 -7.37
C SER A 531 -14.99 -17.19 -8.90
N ALA A 532 -14.25 -18.18 -9.42
CA ALA A 532 -14.06 -18.38 -10.86
C ALA A 532 -15.37 -18.66 -11.60
N VAL A 533 -16.28 -19.43 -11.00
CA VAL A 533 -17.62 -19.69 -11.54
C VAL A 533 -18.46 -18.41 -11.58
N LEU A 534 -18.46 -17.64 -10.48
CA LEU A 534 -19.23 -16.39 -10.40
C LEU A 534 -18.74 -15.34 -11.40
N THR A 535 -17.44 -15.25 -11.65
CA THR A 535 -16.85 -14.25 -12.55
C THR A 535 -16.71 -14.73 -14.00
N LYS A 536 -16.91 -16.03 -14.25
CA LYS A 536 -16.53 -16.71 -15.51
C LYS A 536 -15.08 -16.43 -15.91
N CYS A 537 -14.19 -16.20 -14.93
CA CYS A 537 -12.81 -15.76 -15.14
C CYS A 537 -12.67 -14.51 -16.04
N SER A 538 -13.70 -13.66 -16.06
CA SER A 538 -13.72 -12.39 -16.80
C SER A 538 -13.77 -11.21 -15.83
N LEU A 539 -13.32 -10.04 -16.29
CA LEU A 539 -13.39 -8.82 -15.48
C LEU A 539 -14.83 -8.30 -15.34
N ASN A 540 -15.60 -8.31 -16.45
CA ASN A 540 -16.89 -7.63 -16.56
C ASN A 540 -18.08 -8.53 -16.95
N GLU A 541 -17.87 -9.74 -17.47
CA GLU A 541 -18.93 -10.57 -18.11
C GLU A 541 -19.40 -11.77 -17.25
N GLY A 542 -19.01 -11.78 -15.98
CA GLY A 542 -19.43 -12.78 -15.00
C GLY A 542 -20.89 -12.61 -14.55
N PHE A 543 -21.42 -13.61 -13.84
CA PHE A 543 -22.71 -13.48 -13.14
C PHE A 543 -22.65 -12.41 -12.06
N ILE A 544 -21.55 -12.38 -11.31
CA ILE A 544 -21.25 -11.38 -10.30
C ILE A 544 -19.77 -11.01 -10.48
N PRO A 545 -19.43 -9.86 -11.11
CA PRO A 545 -18.05 -9.43 -11.26
C PRO A 545 -17.41 -9.09 -9.91
N ILE A 546 -16.08 -9.18 -9.84
CA ILE A 546 -15.32 -8.78 -8.65
C ILE A 546 -15.46 -7.27 -8.50
N ASN A 547 -16.15 -6.84 -7.45
CA ASN A 547 -16.48 -5.44 -7.26
C ASN A 547 -16.38 -5.07 -5.78
N LYS A 548 -15.39 -4.23 -5.46
CA LYS A 548 -15.18 -3.72 -4.10
C LYS A 548 -16.32 -2.79 -3.68
N ASN A 549 -16.79 -1.91 -4.56
CA ASN A 549 -17.81 -0.91 -4.23
C ASN A 549 -19.11 -1.55 -3.75
N LEU A 550 -19.50 -2.67 -4.35
CA LEU A 550 -20.67 -3.45 -3.95
C LEU A 550 -20.35 -4.47 -2.85
N TRP A 551 -19.07 -4.67 -2.52
CA TRP A 551 -18.61 -5.79 -1.71
C TRP A 551 -19.15 -7.13 -2.22
N SER A 552 -19.10 -7.34 -3.54
CA SER A 552 -19.79 -8.45 -4.20
C SER A 552 -19.41 -9.83 -3.64
N LEU A 553 -20.30 -10.81 -3.78
CA LEU A 553 -20.04 -12.18 -3.31
C LEU A 553 -18.79 -12.79 -3.95
N SER A 554 -18.56 -12.52 -5.24
CA SER A 554 -17.32 -12.91 -5.93
C SER A 554 -16.10 -12.22 -5.31
N TYR A 555 -16.17 -10.92 -5.00
CA TYR A 555 -15.10 -10.22 -4.29
C TYR A 555 -14.80 -10.86 -2.92
N VAL A 556 -15.80 -11.14 -2.09
CA VAL A 556 -15.57 -11.80 -0.79
C VAL A 556 -14.92 -13.18 -0.94
N THR A 557 -15.39 -13.99 -1.88
CA THR A 557 -14.84 -15.34 -2.11
C THR A 557 -13.41 -15.31 -2.68
N THR A 558 -13.10 -14.41 -3.62
CA THR A 558 -11.73 -14.18 -4.11
C THR A 558 -10.79 -13.76 -2.97
N LEU A 559 -11.21 -12.78 -2.18
CA LEU A 559 -10.35 -12.18 -1.15
C LEU A 559 -10.16 -13.12 0.05
N ALA A 560 -11.16 -13.93 0.38
CA ALA A 560 -11.04 -15.00 1.37
C ALA A 560 -10.09 -16.11 0.89
N CYS A 561 -10.11 -16.46 -0.41
CA CYS A 561 -9.13 -17.37 -1.00
C CYS A 561 -7.70 -16.83 -0.82
N PHE A 562 -7.44 -15.58 -1.20
CA PHE A 562 -6.13 -14.97 -1.03
C PHE A 562 -5.71 -14.82 0.44
N ALA A 563 -6.66 -14.49 1.33
CA ALA A 563 -6.39 -14.41 2.76
C ALA A 563 -5.96 -15.78 3.33
N LEU A 564 -6.59 -16.88 2.92
CA LEU A 564 -6.21 -18.22 3.35
C LEU A 564 -4.81 -18.61 2.84
N LEU A 565 -4.49 -18.30 1.57
CA LEU A 565 -3.14 -18.55 1.02
C LEU A 565 -2.08 -17.74 1.77
N LEU A 566 -2.33 -16.46 2.00
CA LEU A 566 -1.44 -15.60 2.76
C LEU A 566 -1.29 -16.09 4.22
N LEU A 567 -2.38 -16.54 4.84
CA LEU A 567 -2.35 -17.10 6.18
C LEU A 567 -1.53 -18.39 6.25
N VAL A 568 -1.64 -19.29 5.26
CA VAL A 568 -0.77 -20.49 5.16
C VAL A 568 0.70 -20.08 5.07
N LEU A 569 1.02 -19.13 4.20
CA LEU A 569 2.39 -18.65 4.00
C LEU A 569 2.98 -18.07 5.29
N ILE A 570 2.27 -17.16 5.95
CA ILE A 570 2.72 -16.53 7.19
C ILE A 570 2.78 -17.56 8.34
N TYR A 571 1.77 -18.43 8.46
CA TYR A 571 1.74 -19.47 9.48
C TYR A 571 2.92 -20.44 9.34
N TYR A 572 3.20 -20.89 8.12
CA TYR A 572 4.31 -21.79 7.85
C TYR A 572 5.66 -21.14 8.14
N THR A 573 5.88 -19.92 7.68
CA THR A 573 7.16 -19.21 7.84
C THR A 573 7.43 -18.77 9.29
N VAL A 574 6.39 -18.31 10.01
CA VAL A 574 6.52 -17.73 11.36
C VAL A 574 6.38 -18.78 12.47
N ASP A 575 5.35 -19.63 12.42
CA ASP A 575 5.03 -20.53 13.54
C ASP A 575 5.58 -21.96 13.34
N VAL A 576 5.62 -22.47 12.10
CA VAL A 576 6.08 -23.84 11.79
C VAL A 576 7.59 -23.90 11.61
N LYS A 577 8.13 -23.25 10.58
CA LYS A 577 9.57 -23.26 10.25
C LYS A 577 10.38 -22.25 11.04
N ARG A 578 9.74 -21.20 11.55
CA ARG A 578 10.37 -20.08 12.29
C ARG A 578 11.54 -19.45 11.53
N TRP A 579 11.46 -19.42 10.19
CA TRP A 579 12.43 -18.74 9.34
C TRP A 579 12.38 -17.23 9.53
N TRP A 580 11.23 -16.74 9.97
CA TRP A 580 10.99 -15.33 10.20
C TRP A 580 10.24 -15.13 11.50
N SER A 581 10.63 -14.12 12.28
CA SER A 581 9.98 -13.80 13.56
C SER A 581 8.61 -13.12 13.40
N GLY A 582 8.28 -12.69 12.19
CA GLY A 582 7.11 -11.86 11.89
C GLY A 582 7.36 -10.35 12.05
N ALA A 583 8.57 -9.93 12.42
CA ALA A 583 8.96 -8.53 12.53
C ALA A 583 9.29 -7.94 11.14
N PRO A 584 8.97 -6.66 10.87
CA PRO A 584 8.43 -5.69 11.81
C PRO A 584 6.90 -5.69 11.92
N PHE A 585 6.18 -6.47 11.11
CA PHE A 585 4.73 -6.33 10.98
C PHE A 585 3.93 -6.75 12.21
N TYR A 586 4.42 -7.66 13.06
CA TYR A 586 3.66 -7.99 14.27
C TYR A 586 3.53 -6.79 15.23
N TYR A 587 4.44 -5.79 15.19
CA TYR A 587 4.35 -4.60 16.05
C TYR A 587 3.07 -3.77 15.79
N PRO A 588 2.82 -3.26 14.56
CA PRO A 588 1.58 -2.57 14.25
C PRO A 588 0.37 -3.49 14.38
N GLY A 589 0.54 -4.80 14.12
CA GLY A 589 -0.51 -5.79 14.36
C GLY A 589 -1.01 -5.78 15.81
N MET A 590 -0.11 -5.76 16.80
CA MET A 590 -0.50 -5.74 18.22
C MET A 590 -1.21 -4.44 18.64
N ASN A 591 -1.02 -3.34 17.92
CA ASN A 591 -1.51 -1.98 18.20
C ASN A 591 -2.38 -1.43 17.05
N SER A 592 -3.17 -2.30 16.41
CA SER A 592 -3.80 -1.98 15.13
C SER A 592 -4.74 -0.77 15.16
N ILE A 593 -5.51 -0.60 16.24
CA ILE A 593 -6.43 0.53 16.36
C ILE A 593 -5.70 1.87 16.51
N LEU A 594 -4.61 1.90 17.29
CA LEU A 594 -3.82 3.11 17.49
C LEU A 594 -3.20 3.56 16.17
N VAL A 595 -2.63 2.64 15.41
CA VAL A 595 -2.02 2.94 14.11
C VAL A 595 -3.07 3.40 13.11
N TYR A 596 -4.24 2.72 13.05
CA TYR A 596 -5.31 3.13 12.16
C TYR A 596 -5.90 4.50 12.54
N VAL A 597 -6.26 4.74 13.79
CA VAL A 597 -6.81 6.04 14.20
C VAL A 597 -5.75 7.14 14.06
N GLY A 598 -4.51 6.83 14.46
CA GLY A 598 -3.42 7.77 14.41
C GLY A 598 -3.07 8.21 12.99
N HIS A 599 -3.04 7.30 12.01
CA HIS A 599 -2.65 7.67 10.65
C HIS A 599 -3.66 8.60 9.96
N GLU A 600 -4.96 8.43 10.25
CA GLU A 600 -6.04 9.29 9.75
C GLU A 600 -6.01 10.66 10.45
N VAL A 601 -5.92 10.67 11.78
CA VAL A 601 -5.95 11.93 12.55
C VAL A 601 -4.71 12.79 12.30
N LEU A 602 -3.54 12.15 12.13
CA LEU A 602 -2.27 12.83 11.93
C LEU A 602 -1.86 12.92 10.45
N GLU A 603 -2.76 12.59 9.51
CA GLU A 603 -2.44 12.56 8.07
C GLU A 603 -1.83 13.88 7.59
N GLU A 604 -2.38 15.03 8.00
CA GLU A 604 -1.95 16.36 7.55
C GLU A 604 -0.73 16.92 8.32
N TYR A 605 -0.18 16.19 9.28
CA TYR A 605 0.84 16.70 10.20
C TYR A 605 2.23 16.16 9.88
N PHE A 606 3.26 16.98 10.10
CA PHE A 606 4.65 16.51 10.07
C PHE A 606 4.89 15.48 11.19
N PRO A 607 5.61 14.36 10.96
CA PRO A 607 6.39 14.00 9.76
C PRO A 607 5.63 13.19 8.70
N PHE A 608 4.32 12.98 8.85
CA PHE A 608 3.50 12.18 7.94
C PHE A 608 3.18 12.94 6.65
N ARG A 609 2.97 14.25 6.75
CA ARG A 609 2.87 15.14 5.61
C ARG A 609 3.78 16.35 5.71
N TRP A 610 4.40 16.70 4.59
CA TRP A 610 5.12 17.96 4.41
C TRP A 610 4.85 18.52 3.02
N ARG A 611 5.23 19.78 2.83
CA ARG A 611 5.10 20.46 1.54
C ARG A 611 6.20 19.95 0.60
N MET A 612 5.78 19.27 -0.46
CA MET A 612 6.63 18.82 -1.56
C MET A 612 7.20 20.01 -2.36
N ALA A 613 8.39 19.82 -2.94
CA ALA A 613 8.99 20.79 -3.85
C ALA A 613 8.34 20.68 -5.23
N ASP A 614 8.12 19.45 -5.70
CA ASP A 614 7.35 19.15 -6.90
C ASP A 614 6.18 18.20 -6.60
N SER A 615 4.97 18.79 -6.52
CA SER A 615 3.73 18.04 -6.33
C SER A 615 3.31 17.18 -7.52
N GLN A 616 3.96 17.33 -8.67
CA GLN A 616 3.71 16.58 -9.91
C GLN A 616 4.68 15.40 -10.10
N SER A 617 5.54 15.11 -9.11
CA SER A 617 6.46 13.98 -9.17
C SER A 617 5.97 12.77 -8.38
N HIS A 618 5.84 11.61 -9.04
CA HIS A 618 5.56 10.34 -8.37
C HIS A 618 6.62 9.98 -7.32
N ALA A 619 7.89 10.29 -7.56
CA ALA A 619 8.97 9.98 -6.63
C ALA A 619 8.84 10.73 -5.30
N GLU A 620 8.43 12.01 -5.32
CA GLU A 620 8.21 12.78 -4.09
C GLU A 620 7.02 12.21 -3.29
N HIS A 621 5.89 11.95 -3.95
CA HIS A 621 4.73 11.31 -3.30
C HIS A 621 5.07 9.93 -2.74
N LEU A 622 5.84 9.12 -3.48
CA LEU A 622 6.22 7.78 -3.03
C LEU A 622 7.13 7.85 -1.80
N THR A 623 8.14 8.73 -1.84
CA THR A 623 9.07 8.95 -0.74
C THR A 623 8.33 9.39 0.52
N GLN A 624 7.37 10.30 0.35
CA GLN A 624 6.53 10.78 1.43
C GLN A 624 5.71 9.68 2.07
N ASN A 625 4.99 8.90 1.25
CA ASN A 625 4.13 7.83 1.73
C ASN A 625 4.93 6.72 2.42
N LEU A 626 6.09 6.34 1.86
CA LEU A 626 6.98 5.35 2.48
C LEU A 626 7.54 5.80 3.82
N LEU A 627 7.94 7.07 3.93
CA LEU A 627 8.45 7.63 5.19
C LEU A 627 7.35 7.70 6.24
N ALA A 628 6.15 8.18 5.89
CA ALA A 628 5.01 8.23 6.77
C ALA A 628 4.62 6.84 7.30
N THR A 629 4.53 5.83 6.43
CA THR A 629 4.26 4.45 6.83
C THR A 629 5.38 3.88 7.71
N SER A 630 6.64 4.16 7.38
CA SER A 630 7.80 3.72 8.18
C SER A 630 7.80 4.32 9.59
N CYS A 631 7.40 5.60 9.72
CA CYS A 631 7.21 6.25 11.01
C CYS A 631 6.17 5.51 11.86
N TRP A 632 5.03 5.09 11.30
CA TRP A 632 4.03 4.31 12.03
C TRP A 632 4.52 2.94 12.49
N VAL A 633 5.33 2.27 11.66
CA VAL A 633 5.99 1.01 12.04
C VAL A 633 6.98 1.24 13.20
N LEU A 634 7.76 2.31 13.14
CA LEU A 634 8.70 2.69 14.21
C LEU A 634 7.97 3.04 15.51
N ILE A 635 6.89 3.85 15.44
CA ILE A 635 6.04 4.17 16.59
C ILE A 635 5.49 2.89 17.21
N SER A 636 4.99 1.96 16.40
CA SER A 636 4.49 0.67 16.86
C SER A 636 5.56 -0.17 17.56
N PHE A 637 6.78 -0.15 17.03
CA PHE A 637 7.95 -0.79 17.64
C PHE A 637 8.32 -0.16 19.00
N LEU A 638 8.32 1.18 19.10
CA LEU A 638 8.59 1.90 20.35
C LEU A 638 7.52 1.59 21.41
N LEU A 639 6.24 1.61 21.04
CA LEU A 639 5.13 1.24 21.92
C LEU A 639 5.25 -0.21 22.40
N HIS A 640 5.62 -1.13 21.50
CA HIS A 640 5.88 -2.52 21.85
C HIS A 640 7.03 -2.64 22.86
N ARG A 641 8.15 -1.93 22.66
CA ARG A 641 9.28 -1.92 23.62
C ARG A 641 8.90 -1.36 24.99
N LYS A 642 7.93 -0.43 25.05
CA LYS A 642 7.40 0.14 26.28
C LYS A 642 6.24 -0.66 26.87
N ASN A 643 5.85 -1.80 26.26
CA ASN A 643 4.69 -2.61 26.64
C ASN A 643 3.35 -1.82 26.67
N ILE A 644 3.23 -0.78 25.85
CA ILE A 644 2.01 0.02 25.73
C ILE A 644 1.15 -0.61 24.62
N PHE A 645 -0.04 -1.09 25.00
CA PHE A 645 -1.00 -1.68 24.08
C PHE A 645 -2.36 -1.03 24.20
N TRP A 646 -2.77 -0.28 23.17
CA TRP A 646 -4.11 0.30 23.16
C TRP A 646 -5.11 -0.74 22.68
N LYS A 647 -6.07 -1.07 23.55
CA LYS A 647 -7.18 -1.97 23.24
C LYS A 647 -8.48 -1.26 23.55
N ILE A 648 -9.48 -1.56 22.73
CA ILE A 648 -10.88 -1.21 22.92
C ILE A 648 -11.63 -2.50 23.27
#